data_AF-K8WVA7-F1
#
_entry.id   AF-K8WVA7-F1
#
_cell.length_a   1.000
_cell.length_b   1.000
_cell.length_c   1.000
_cell.angle_alpha   90.00
_cell.angle_beta   90.00
_cell.angle_gamma   90.00
#
_symmetry.space_group_name_H-M   'P 1'
#
loop_
_entity.id
_entity.type
_entity.pdbx_description
1 polymer ?
#
loop_
_entity_poly.entity_id
_entity_poly.type
_entity_poly.pdbx_seq_one_letter_code
_entity_poly.pdbx_strand_id
1 'polypeptide(L)'
;MPIYPNSSTYHSSINSIGSPLNHEDSNNTVRLAQNISKVETVSIQIDSKPRISCRPLEQLKKTQFMPKYHDTWLKWQNEALITCPDEFEDRKIALKKLCACLYDKTLHLNFYGLEITSLPLLPPYITKLDISYTHLKKLPELPSTLKVLYCNYAKLESLPELSEKLEELYCDDNKLVNLPKLPPKLKALSCDNNRLVRLPELPSTLNGLSCENTCLESLPNLPIGLISLYCDLNYLKDLPALPAGMKAISCADNELDFLPALPLSLEELTCNNNNLTRLPPLPLSLNHLIASNNSLTELPEIPASVTHIDCQDNELTHLPESVYRLTRGLINVAYNPLSEQTCENLQAMTFLPEYRGLQIYFSMASQYNFEPTIRALTDSVIDWFPVERKLEIKSKYSAIANERNAEPFSAFIDRLQDTSSAKKDPMFKQQVAQWLNRLADSPKLRESSFIIADGATESCEDRVALMWNDLQKVEFIHNIEDGQYDDKLPQFVANAREMFRLDQLEQISRENVNTLHDVDDIEVYLGYQTQLCIPLELASTGKEMYFFDVSGITSSDLNVAELRVKTAENHQFPEWFAQWSPWQKLIERTEPALWEKAYDKKIDIYENEYQNRINAELNDCELMGDVDAERALGIKVMHDIDKTIFIPLTWEALANKKQESLLNKKWNI
;
A
#
# COMPACT_ATOMS: atom_id res chain seq x y z
N MET A 1 26.65 31.23 40.03
CA MET A 1 25.73 32.35 40.32
C MET A 1 26.02 33.47 39.33
N PRO A 2 25.04 34.21 38.79
CA PRO A 2 23.87 33.75 38.03
C PRO A 2 23.61 34.60 36.74
N ILE A 3 22.69 34.11 35.87
CA ILE A 3 21.81 34.82 34.89
C ILE A 3 22.43 35.44 33.60
N TYR A 4 22.00 34.95 32.42
CA TYR A 4 21.11 35.63 31.44
C TYR A 4 20.59 34.62 30.36
N PRO A 5 19.43 34.87 29.70
CA PRO A 5 18.62 33.88 28.97
C PRO A 5 18.58 34.05 27.42
N ASN A 6 18.05 33.01 26.77
CA ASN A 6 17.32 32.92 25.47
C ASN A 6 17.81 33.69 24.23
N SER A 7 18.27 32.93 23.22
CA SER A 7 17.70 32.84 21.86
C SER A 7 18.65 32.08 20.91
N SER A 8 18.13 31.08 20.17
CA SER A 8 18.54 30.66 18.81
C SER A 8 18.08 29.22 18.53
N THR A 9 17.09 29.07 17.64
CA THR A 9 17.17 28.45 16.31
C THR A 9 16.81 26.95 16.30
N TYR A 10 15.53 26.72 15.99
CA TYR A 10 15.02 25.48 15.41
C TYR A 10 15.82 25.12 14.15
N HIS A 11 16.47 23.96 14.16
CA HIS A 11 16.93 23.28 12.96
C HIS A 11 16.16 21.96 12.84
N SER A 12 15.10 21.98 12.04
CA SER A 12 14.39 20.80 11.56
C SER A 12 15.21 20.15 10.45
N SER A 13 15.82 19.00 10.75
CA SER A 13 16.49 18.15 9.75
C SER A 13 15.51 17.14 9.20
N ILE A 14 14.99 17.42 8.01
CA ILE A 14 14.22 16.50 7.16
C ILE A 14 15.22 15.60 6.44
N ASN A 15 15.13 14.28 6.62
CA ASN A 15 15.66 13.24 5.71
C ASN A 15 14.78 11.99 5.89
N SER A 16 13.86 11.75 4.95
CA SER A 16 13.98 10.78 3.85
C SER A 16 13.79 9.33 4.32
N ILE A 17 12.53 8.90 4.37
CA ILE A 17 12.15 7.48 4.42
C ILE A 17 11.32 7.25 3.16
N GLY A 18 11.81 6.37 2.29
CA GLY A 18 11.02 5.81 1.20
C GLY A 18 10.26 4.62 1.75
N SER A 19 8.95 4.78 1.89
CA SER A 19 8.00 3.69 2.09
C SER A 19 7.58 3.16 0.71
N PRO A 20 7.25 1.85 0.56
CA PRO A 20 6.62 1.34 -0.64
C PRO A 20 5.20 1.92 -0.73
N LEU A 21 4.94 2.63 -1.84
CA LEU A 21 3.76 3.44 -2.07
C LEU A 21 2.46 2.63 -2.16
N ASN A 22 1.40 3.22 -1.60
CA ASN A 22 0.03 2.76 -1.52
C ASN A 22 -0.58 2.42 -2.89
N HIS A 23 -1.48 1.44 -2.88
CA HIS A 23 -2.25 0.98 -4.04
C HIS A 23 -3.40 1.95 -4.43
N GLU A 24 -3.59 3.07 -3.71
CA GLU A 24 -4.72 4.00 -3.91
C GLU A 24 -4.38 5.20 -4.81
N ASP A 25 -3.17 5.75 -4.74
CA ASP A 25 -2.75 6.97 -5.47
C ASP A 25 -2.91 6.82 -7.00
N SER A 26 -2.59 5.63 -7.54
CA SER A 26 -2.75 5.36 -8.98
C SER A 26 -4.21 5.19 -9.42
N ASN A 27 -5.12 4.90 -8.50
CA ASN A 27 -6.55 4.75 -8.80
C ASN A 27 -7.23 6.11 -8.91
N ASN A 28 -6.81 7.14 -8.16
CA ASN A 28 -7.46 8.45 -8.18
C ASN A 28 -7.17 9.23 -9.47
N THR A 29 -5.92 9.23 -9.97
CA THR A 29 -5.62 9.82 -11.28
C THR A 29 -6.34 9.10 -12.43
N VAL A 30 -6.46 7.77 -12.34
CA VAL A 30 -7.20 6.94 -13.31
C VAL A 30 -8.70 7.19 -13.21
N ARG A 31 -9.27 7.29 -12.00
CA ARG A 31 -10.67 7.65 -11.76
C ARG A 31 -10.98 9.06 -12.21
N LEU A 32 -10.08 10.02 -12.00
CA LEU A 32 -10.17 11.39 -12.52
C LEU A 32 -10.27 11.36 -14.05
N ALA A 33 -9.37 10.62 -14.71
CA ALA A 33 -9.38 10.46 -16.17
C ALA A 33 -10.62 9.69 -16.67
N GLN A 34 -11.09 8.67 -15.94
CA GLN A 34 -12.31 7.91 -16.26
C GLN A 34 -13.58 8.76 -16.07
N ASN A 35 -13.66 9.55 -15.00
CA ASN A 35 -14.81 10.40 -14.72
C ASN A 35 -14.88 11.60 -15.67
N ILE A 36 -13.74 12.11 -16.13
CA ILE A 36 -13.67 13.09 -17.22
C ILE A 36 -14.05 12.45 -18.57
N SER A 37 -13.55 11.25 -18.88
CA SER A 37 -13.83 10.56 -20.16
C SER A 37 -15.23 9.97 -20.28
N LYS A 38 -15.91 9.62 -19.17
CA LYS A 38 -17.34 9.25 -19.16
C LYS A 38 -18.25 10.37 -19.71
N VAL A 39 -17.78 11.62 -19.71
CA VAL A 39 -18.54 12.79 -20.18
C VAL A 39 -18.21 13.17 -21.64
N GLU A 40 -17.05 12.75 -22.14
CA GLU A 40 -16.64 12.93 -23.54
C GLU A 40 -16.46 11.54 -24.20
N THR A 41 -17.54 10.99 -24.79
CA THR A 41 -17.39 9.83 -25.69
C THR A 41 -16.54 10.20 -26.90
N VAL A 42 -15.23 9.95 -26.81
CA VAL A 42 -14.32 9.82 -27.94
C VAL A 42 -13.33 8.70 -27.61
N SER A 43 -13.43 7.61 -28.38
CA SER A 43 -12.58 6.43 -28.32
C SER A 43 -11.10 6.79 -28.50
N ILE A 44 -10.25 6.37 -27.57
CA ILE A 44 -8.80 6.40 -27.76
C ILE A 44 -8.41 5.09 -28.43
N GLN A 45 -8.20 5.13 -29.74
CA GLN A 45 -7.46 4.06 -30.44
C GLN A 45 -6.00 4.13 -29.98
N ILE A 46 -5.53 3.05 -29.36
CA ILE A 46 -4.11 2.84 -29.09
C ILE A 46 -3.45 2.48 -30.42
N ASP A 47 -2.89 3.49 -31.08
CA ASP A 47 -2.15 3.30 -32.33
C ASP A 47 -0.89 2.47 -32.05
N SER A 48 -0.78 1.35 -32.76
CA SER A 48 0.34 0.42 -32.77
C SER A 48 1.70 1.11 -32.98
N LYS A 49 2.72 0.63 -32.26
CA LYS A 49 4.15 1.04 -32.32
C LYS A 49 4.61 1.42 -33.75
N PRO A 50 5.08 2.65 -34.03
CA PRO A 50 5.86 2.89 -35.23
C PRO A 50 7.27 2.33 -35.04
N ARG A 51 7.69 1.47 -35.97
CA ARG A 51 9.08 0.99 -36.09
C ARG A 51 10.02 2.19 -36.20
N ILE A 52 10.84 2.42 -35.16
CA ILE A 52 11.90 3.43 -35.22
C ILE A 52 13.02 2.90 -36.11
N SER A 53 13.07 3.39 -37.35
CA SER A 53 14.21 3.21 -38.26
C SER A 53 15.38 4.06 -37.75
N CYS A 54 16.40 3.43 -37.16
CA CYS A 54 17.68 4.06 -36.86
C CYS A 54 18.30 4.66 -38.14
N ARG A 55 18.35 5.99 -38.24
CA ARG A 55 19.19 6.70 -39.23
C ARG A 55 20.19 7.62 -38.52
N PRO A 56 21.45 7.71 -38.99
CA PRO A 56 22.48 8.53 -38.36
C PRO A 56 22.12 10.03 -38.35
N LEU A 57 22.53 10.74 -37.29
CA LEU A 57 22.36 12.19 -37.10
C LEU A 57 22.78 13.03 -38.33
N GLU A 58 23.71 12.54 -39.14
CA GLU A 58 24.21 13.22 -40.33
C GLU A 58 23.15 13.41 -41.43
N GLN A 59 22.12 12.55 -41.50
CA GLN A 59 21.03 12.67 -42.47
C GLN A 59 19.92 13.65 -42.04
N LEU A 60 19.90 14.08 -40.78
CA LEU A 60 18.88 14.95 -40.18
C LEU A 60 19.09 16.46 -40.45
N LYS A 61 20.24 16.87 -41.00
CA LYS A 61 20.65 18.28 -41.23
C LYS A 61 19.80 19.09 -42.24
N LYS A 62 18.68 18.55 -42.76
CA LYS A 62 17.91 19.14 -43.88
C LYS A 62 16.60 19.86 -43.49
N THR A 63 16.20 19.89 -42.21
CA THR A 63 15.00 20.64 -41.79
C THR A 63 15.34 22.09 -41.42
N GLN A 64 14.46 23.04 -41.75
CA GLN A 64 14.66 24.49 -41.51
C GLN A 64 14.83 24.85 -40.02
N PHE A 65 14.39 23.97 -39.10
CA PHE A 65 14.53 24.14 -37.65
C PHE A 65 15.83 23.54 -37.07
N MET A 66 16.40 22.51 -37.71
CA MET A 66 17.54 21.74 -37.17
C MET A 66 18.75 22.60 -36.77
N PRO A 67 19.20 23.61 -37.57
CA PRO A 67 20.39 24.38 -37.21
C PRO A 67 20.27 25.13 -35.87
N LYS A 68 19.06 25.58 -35.50
CA LYS A 68 18.83 26.35 -34.26
C LYS A 68 18.86 25.46 -33.01
N TYR A 69 18.32 24.24 -33.10
CA TYR A 69 18.21 23.33 -31.96
C TYR A 69 19.41 22.40 -31.83
N HIS A 70 20.02 22.00 -32.95
CA HIS A 70 21.07 20.98 -33.00
C HIS A 70 22.26 21.32 -32.10
N ASP A 71 22.80 22.54 -32.19
CA ASP A 71 23.99 22.92 -31.42
C ASP A 71 23.69 23.06 -29.92
N THR A 72 22.47 23.49 -29.56
CA THR A 72 22.05 23.62 -28.17
C THR A 72 21.81 22.24 -27.53
N TRP A 73 21.19 21.32 -28.26
CA TRP A 73 20.93 19.96 -27.79
C TRP A 73 22.19 19.13 -27.66
N LEU A 74 23.12 19.26 -28.61
CA LEU A 74 24.41 18.56 -28.54
C LEU A 74 25.25 19.08 -27.37
N LYS A 75 25.21 20.39 -27.11
CA LYS A 75 25.84 20.97 -25.91
C LYS A 75 25.21 20.41 -24.63
N TRP A 76 23.89 20.41 -24.52
CA TRP A 76 23.16 19.86 -23.38
C TRP A 76 23.49 18.38 -23.14
N GLN A 77 23.58 17.57 -24.20
CA GLN A 77 24.00 16.17 -24.06
C GLN A 77 25.43 16.06 -23.48
N ASN A 78 26.37 16.82 -24.04
CA ASN A 78 27.78 16.75 -23.65
C ASN A 78 28.07 17.33 -22.27
N GLU A 79 27.17 18.15 -21.70
CA GLU A 79 27.28 18.64 -20.32
C GLU A 79 27.20 17.49 -19.30
N ALA A 80 26.44 16.43 -19.58
CA ALA A 80 26.35 15.25 -18.69
C ALA A 80 27.58 14.34 -18.76
N LEU A 81 28.34 14.40 -19.86
CA LEU A 81 29.50 13.52 -20.10
C LEU A 81 30.56 13.62 -18.99
N ILE A 82 30.64 14.78 -18.32
CA ILE A 82 31.62 15.06 -17.27
C ILE A 82 31.04 14.79 -15.87
N THR A 83 29.73 14.90 -15.69
CA THR A 83 29.08 14.90 -14.36
C THR A 83 28.42 13.57 -13.98
N CYS A 84 27.91 12.80 -14.94
CA CYS A 84 27.26 11.51 -14.70
C CYS A 84 27.16 10.67 -16.00
N PRO A 85 27.94 9.59 -16.15
CA PRO A 85 27.93 8.75 -17.36
C PRO A 85 26.59 8.08 -17.67
N ASP A 86 25.82 7.71 -16.65
CA ASP A 86 24.52 7.04 -16.82
C ASP A 86 23.48 8.03 -17.39
N GLU A 87 23.45 9.24 -16.83
CA GLU A 87 22.64 10.34 -17.38
C GLU A 87 23.01 10.65 -18.84
N PHE A 88 24.28 10.50 -19.25
CA PHE A 88 24.70 10.78 -20.63
C PHE A 88 24.03 9.84 -21.65
N GLU A 89 23.87 8.55 -21.34
CA GLU A 89 23.19 7.61 -22.23
C GLU A 89 21.68 7.90 -22.31
N ASP A 90 21.05 8.30 -21.21
CA ASP A 90 19.65 8.72 -21.23
C ASP A 90 19.43 10.05 -21.97
N ARG A 91 20.36 11.01 -21.82
CA ARG A 91 20.34 12.25 -22.62
C ARG A 91 20.49 11.96 -24.10
N LYS A 92 21.25 10.93 -24.49
CA LYS A 92 21.38 10.48 -25.89
C LYS A 92 20.08 9.86 -26.41
N ILE A 93 19.37 9.09 -25.59
CA ILE A 93 18.04 8.57 -25.93
C ILE A 93 17.04 9.73 -26.08
N ALA A 94 17.03 10.66 -25.12
CA ALA A 94 16.21 11.87 -25.18
C ALA A 94 16.49 12.71 -26.43
N LEU A 95 17.77 12.88 -26.80
CA LEU A 95 18.18 13.59 -28.01
C LEU A 95 17.68 12.91 -29.29
N LYS A 96 17.68 11.58 -29.35
CA LYS A 96 17.07 10.84 -30.47
C LYS A 96 15.57 11.11 -30.55
N LYS A 97 14.86 11.09 -29.42
CA LYS A 97 13.42 11.38 -29.36
C LYS A 97 13.11 12.82 -29.80
N LEU A 98 13.91 13.79 -29.36
CA LEU A 98 13.82 15.20 -29.77
C LEU A 98 14.04 15.38 -31.28
N CYS A 99 15.05 14.71 -31.84
CA CYS A 99 15.34 14.75 -33.27
C CYS A 99 14.24 14.09 -34.10
N ALA A 100 13.71 12.95 -33.66
CA ALA A 100 12.57 12.28 -34.30
C ALA A 100 11.33 13.19 -34.27
N CYS A 101 11.03 13.81 -33.13
CA CYS A 101 9.93 14.77 -32.99
C CYS A 101 10.05 15.94 -33.98
N LEU A 102 11.24 16.52 -34.18
CA LEU A 102 11.51 17.58 -35.17
C LEU A 102 11.36 17.13 -36.62
N TYR A 103 11.80 15.91 -36.92
CA TYR A 103 11.81 15.39 -38.29
C TYR A 103 10.42 14.93 -38.73
N ASP A 104 9.78 14.12 -37.89
CA ASP A 104 8.47 13.52 -38.13
C ASP A 104 7.32 14.49 -37.78
N LYS A 105 7.62 15.64 -37.16
CA LYS A 105 6.65 16.64 -36.68
C LYS A 105 5.60 16.03 -35.74
N THR A 106 6.03 15.12 -34.86
CA THR A 106 5.12 14.54 -33.87
C THR A 106 4.66 15.61 -32.88
N LEU A 107 3.38 15.56 -32.51
CA LEU A 107 2.82 16.48 -31.51
C LEU A 107 3.05 16.02 -30.06
N HIS A 108 3.52 14.78 -29.91
CA HIS A 108 3.76 14.12 -28.64
C HIS A 108 5.25 13.88 -28.43
N LEU A 109 5.74 14.25 -27.24
CA LEU A 109 7.11 14.03 -26.82
C LEU A 109 7.10 13.35 -25.45
N ASN A 110 7.75 12.19 -25.35
CA ASN A 110 7.70 11.35 -24.17
C ASN A 110 9.12 10.99 -23.69
N PHE A 111 9.46 11.41 -22.49
CA PHE A 111 10.71 11.14 -21.77
C PHE A 111 10.50 10.29 -20.51
N TYR A 112 9.36 9.60 -20.40
CA TYR A 112 9.02 8.72 -19.30
C TYR A 112 10.17 7.78 -18.94
N GLY A 113 10.53 7.76 -17.66
CA GLY A 113 11.52 6.83 -17.09
C GLY A 113 12.97 7.09 -17.49
N LEU A 114 13.30 8.24 -18.09
CA LEU A 114 14.69 8.62 -18.37
C LEU A 114 15.31 9.32 -17.16
N GLU A 115 16.52 8.94 -16.76
CA GLU A 115 17.24 9.51 -15.60
C GLU A 115 17.90 10.87 -15.90
N ILE A 116 17.16 11.77 -16.56
CA ILE A 116 17.64 13.10 -16.92
C ILE A 116 17.40 14.12 -15.80
N THR A 117 18.39 14.98 -15.53
CA THR A 117 18.33 16.02 -14.48
C THR A 117 17.99 17.42 -15.00
N SER A 118 18.03 17.62 -16.32
CA SER A 118 17.64 18.88 -16.97
C SER A 118 17.04 18.62 -18.34
N LEU A 119 16.26 19.56 -18.86
CA LEU A 119 15.73 19.52 -20.23
C LEU A 119 16.29 20.66 -21.09
N PRO A 120 16.55 20.43 -22.38
CA PRO A 120 16.91 21.49 -23.31
C PRO A 120 15.65 22.23 -23.80
N LEU A 121 15.84 23.22 -24.69
CA LEU A 121 14.70 23.86 -25.37
C LEU A 121 13.86 22.84 -26.15
N LEU A 122 12.56 22.90 -25.95
CA LEU A 122 11.59 22.00 -26.58
C LEU A 122 11.12 22.51 -27.94
N PRO A 123 10.70 21.62 -28.86
CA PRO A 123 10.06 22.03 -30.12
C PRO A 123 8.76 22.81 -29.84
N PRO A 124 8.51 23.94 -30.53
CA PRO A 124 7.50 24.92 -30.12
C PRO A 124 6.06 24.53 -30.50
N TYR A 125 5.87 23.41 -31.21
CA TYR A 125 4.57 22.98 -31.75
C TYR A 125 4.01 21.74 -31.04
N ILE A 126 4.72 21.18 -30.06
CA ILE A 126 4.23 20.00 -29.33
C ILE A 126 2.98 20.36 -28.53
N THR A 127 2.04 19.42 -28.47
CA THR A 127 0.78 19.56 -27.74
C THR A 127 0.72 18.66 -26.52
N LYS A 128 1.52 17.59 -26.46
CA LYS A 128 1.62 16.70 -25.29
C LYS A 128 3.08 16.46 -24.94
N LEU A 129 3.41 16.66 -23.67
CA LEU A 129 4.72 16.40 -23.10
C LEU A 129 4.55 15.46 -21.92
N ASP A 130 5.29 14.36 -21.92
CA ASP A 130 5.42 13.45 -20.79
C ASP A 130 6.88 13.40 -20.36
N ILE A 131 7.14 13.79 -19.13
CA ILE A 131 8.44 13.80 -18.46
C ILE A 131 8.36 13.10 -17.10
N SER A 132 7.39 12.19 -16.96
CA SER A 132 7.16 11.48 -15.71
C SER A 132 8.30 10.52 -15.39
N TYR A 133 8.55 10.24 -14.11
CA TYR A 133 9.65 9.38 -13.66
C TYR A 133 11.02 9.87 -14.17
N THR A 134 11.25 11.17 -14.11
CA THR A 134 12.56 11.79 -14.40
C THR A 134 13.18 12.35 -13.11
N HIS A 135 14.35 13.00 -13.19
CA HIS A 135 15.00 13.61 -12.02
C HIS A 135 15.15 15.13 -12.15
N LEU A 136 14.18 15.75 -12.82
CA LEU A 136 14.13 17.17 -13.10
C LEU A 136 13.77 18.00 -11.85
N LYS A 137 14.72 18.82 -11.38
CA LYS A 137 14.42 19.80 -10.31
C LYS A 137 13.58 20.98 -10.80
N LYS A 138 13.72 21.34 -12.08
CA LYS A 138 13.07 22.48 -12.73
C LYS A 138 12.76 22.17 -14.19
N LEU A 139 11.70 22.79 -14.72
CA LEU A 139 11.37 22.75 -16.14
C LEU A 139 11.85 24.01 -16.87
N PRO A 140 12.22 23.88 -18.16
CA PRO A 140 12.42 25.03 -19.04
C PRO A 140 11.07 25.68 -19.39
N GLU A 141 11.12 26.80 -20.12
CA GLU A 141 9.91 27.41 -20.68
C GLU A 141 9.13 26.40 -21.54
N LEU A 142 7.83 26.28 -21.25
CA LEU A 142 6.94 25.35 -21.92
C LEU A 142 6.43 25.94 -23.25
N PRO A 143 6.26 25.12 -24.31
CA PRO A 143 5.66 25.57 -25.55
C PRO A 143 4.23 26.09 -25.36
N SER A 144 3.90 27.24 -25.96
CA SER A 144 2.56 27.85 -25.87
C SER A 144 1.46 27.07 -26.61
N THR A 145 1.82 26.00 -27.33
CA THR A 145 0.89 25.05 -27.95
C THR A 145 0.53 23.88 -27.06
N LEU A 146 1.21 23.73 -25.91
CA LEU A 146 1.04 22.59 -25.02
C LEU A 146 -0.40 22.56 -24.48
N LYS A 147 -1.03 21.38 -24.60
CA LYS A 147 -2.37 21.04 -24.14
C LYS A 147 -2.34 20.05 -22.98
N VAL A 148 -1.38 19.13 -22.97
CA VAL A 148 -1.27 18.09 -21.94
C VAL A 148 0.17 18.03 -21.42
N LEU A 149 0.33 18.08 -20.10
CA LEU A 149 1.61 17.93 -19.42
C LEU A 149 1.52 16.84 -18.35
N TYR A 150 2.33 15.80 -18.48
CA TYR A 150 2.59 14.82 -17.42
C TYR A 150 4.00 15.04 -16.89
N CYS A 151 4.13 15.34 -15.60
CA CYS A 151 5.40 15.51 -14.91
C CYS A 151 5.41 14.85 -13.53
N ASN A 152 4.78 13.67 -13.44
CA ASN A 152 4.68 12.89 -12.21
C ASN A 152 6.05 12.33 -11.81
N TYR A 153 6.36 12.21 -10.52
CA TYR A 153 7.63 11.63 -10.04
C TYR A 153 8.89 12.29 -10.63
N ALA A 154 8.86 13.60 -10.89
CA ALA A 154 9.98 14.31 -11.53
C ALA A 154 10.94 14.96 -10.53
N LYS A 155 10.60 15.03 -9.23
CA LYS A 155 11.34 15.77 -8.17
C LYS A 155 11.34 17.30 -8.37
N LEU A 156 10.30 17.84 -9.02
CA LEU A 156 10.17 19.26 -9.30
C LEU A 156 9.95 20.08 -8.03
N GLU A 157 10.69 21.17 -7.88
CA GLU A 157 10.52 22.12 -6.76
C GLU A 157 9.57 23.28 -7.12
N SER A 158 9.39 23.54 -8.42
CA SER A 158 8.51 24.58 -8.95
C SER A 158 8.13 24.30 -10.39
N LEU A 159 6.96 24.79 -10.82
CA LEU A 159 6.53 24.79 -12.22
C LEU A 159 6.75 26.18 -12.86
N PRO A 160 7.12 26.24 -14.15
CA PRO A 160 7.19 27.48 -14.91
C PRO A 160 5.80 28.02 -15.24
N GLU A 161 5.73 29.17 -15.93
CA GLU A 161 4.46 29.66 -16.47
C GLU A 161 3.84 28.62 -17.42
N LEU A 162 2.55 28.33 -17.19
CA LEU A 162 1.82 27.32 -17.94
C LEU A 162 1.29 27.89 -19.25
N SER A 163 1.14 27.04 -20.26
CA SER A 163 0.52 27.41 -21.53
C SER A 163 -0.95 27.79 -21.34
N GLU A 164 -1.39 28.92 -21.91
CA GLU A 164 -2.80 29.34 -21.98
C GLU A 164 -3.72 28.33 -22.70
N LYS A 165 -3.14 27.37 -23.42
CA LYS A 165 -3.86 26.29 -24.11
C LYS A 165 -3.85 24.96 -23.35
N LEU A 166 -3.25 24.91 -22.15
CA LEU A 166 -3.20 23.69 -21.35
C LEU A 166 -4.61 23.29 -20.92
N GLU A 167 -4.96 22.04 -21.18
CA GLU A 167 -6.24 21.39 -20.90
C GLU A 167 -6.06 20.37 -19.76
N GLU A 168 -4.89 19.73 -19.64
CA GLU A 168 -4.60 18.72 -18.62
C GLU A 168 -3.20 18.93 -18.01
N LEU A 169 -3.13 18.91 -16.68
CA LEU A 169 -1.89 18.98 -15.91
C LEU A 169 -1.87 17.88 -14.86
N TYR A 170 -0.88 16.99 -14.95
CA TYR A 170 -0.57 15.98 -13.95
C TYR A 170 0.85 16.22 -13.44
N CYS A 171 0.97 16.58 -12.15
CA CYS A 171 2.24 16.89 -11.52
C CYS A 171 2.40 16.22 -10.14
N ASP A 172 1.92 14.99 -10.06
CA ASP A 172 1.89 14.19 -8.83
C ASP A 172 3.30 13.82 -8.37
N ASP A 173 3.49 13.54 -7.09
CA ASP A 173 4.75 13.03 -6.52
C ASP A 173 5.96 13.93 -6.83
N ASN A 174 5.83 15.21 -6.49
CA ASN A 174 6.87 16.21 -6.65
C ASN A 174 7.18 16.90 -5.30
N LYS A 175 7.96 18.00 -5.35
CA LYS A 175 8.32 18.80 -4.18
C LYS A 175 7.74 20.22 -4.31
N LEU A 176 6.61 20.35 -5.00
CA LEU A 176 6.00 21.65 -5.26
C LEU A 176 5.44 22.22 -3.95
N VAL A 177 5.81 23.47 -3.66
CA VAL A 177 5.28 24.22 -2.50
C VAL A 177 4.14 25.15 -2.91
N ASN A 178 4.11 25.56 -4.18
CA ASN A 178 3.04 26.37 -4.76
C ASN A 178 2.85 25.98 -6.23
N LEU A 179 1.63 26.17 -6.72
CA LEU A 179 1.32 26.11 -8.15
C LEU A 179 1.34 27.52 -8.78
N PRO A 180 1.78 27.65 -10.05
CA PRO A 180 1.65 28.89 -10.81
C PRO A 180 0.17 29.18 -11.11
N LYS A 181 -0.10 30.34 -11.71
CA LYS A 181 -1.45 30.68 -12.17
C LYS A 181 -1.94 29.61 -13.15
N LEU A 182 -3.12 29.04 -12.86
CA LEU A 182 -3.72 28.01 -13.71
C LEU A 182 -4.33 28.64 -14.97
N PRO A 183 -4.14 28.02 -16.15
CA PRO A 183 -4.65 28.54 -17.41
C PRO A 183 -6.19 28.37 -17.51
N PRO A 184 -6.89 29.28 -18.21
CA PRO A 184 -8.35 29.33 -18.22
C PRO A 184 -9.03 28.21 -19.01
N LYS A 185 -8.25 27.33 -19.67
CA LYS A 185 -8.74 26.18 -20.44
C LYS A 185 -8.53 24.85 -19.74
N LEU A 186 -7.93 24.86 -18.55
CA LEU A 186 -7.62 23.64 -17.81
C LEU A 186 -8.92 22.92 -17.43
N LYS A 187 -9.01 21.64 -17.80
CA LYS A 187 -10.12 20.73 -17.52
C LYS A 187 -9.78 19.73 -16.42
N ALA A 188 -8.52 19.31 -16.34
CA ALA A 188 -8.03 18.35 -15.34
C ALA A 188 -6.77 18.88 -14.66
N LEU A 189 -6.75 18.80 -13.33
CA LEU A 189 -5.57 19.07 -12.50
C LEU A 189 -5.38 17.93 -11.52
N SER A 190 -4.19 17.32 -11.53
CA SER A 190 -3.71 16.39 -10.53
C SER A 190 -2.39 16.91 -9.99
N CYS A 191 -2.31 17.11 -8.69
CA CYS A 191 -1.11 17.59 -8.01
C CYS A 191 -0.85 16.85 -6.70
N ASP A 192 -1.16 15.56 -6.68
CA ASP A 192 -1.12 14.71 -5.49
C ASP A 192 0.31 14.55 -4.97
N ASN A 193 0.48 14.19 -3.69
CA ASN A 193 1.79 13.93 -3.08
C ASN A 193 2.78 15.10 -3.29
N ASN A 194 2.38 16.31 -2.91
CA ASN A 194 3.18 17.53 -2.96
C ASN A 194 3.21 18.22 -1.58
N ARG A 195 3.70 19.47 -1.49
CA ARG A 195 3.75 20.25 -0.24
C ARG A 195 3.03 21.59 -0.38
N LEU A 196 1.88 21.56 -1.07
CA LEU A 196 1.06 22.73 -1.36
C LEU A 196 0.23 23.13 -0.13
N VAL A 197 0.64 24.21 0.54
CA VAL A 197 -0.16 24.77 1.66
C VAL A 197 -1.45 25.45 1.17
N ARG A 198 -1.51 25.83 -0.11
CA ARG A 198 -2.68 26.46 -0.74
C ARG A 198 -2.73 26.18 -2.24
N LEU A 199 -3.94 26.18 -2.80
CA LEU A 199 -4.17 26.19 -4.24
C LEU A 199 -4.41 27.62 -4.77
N PRO A 200 -4.00 27.92 -6.02
CA PRO A 200 -4.38 29.15 -6.72
C PRO A 200 -5.88 29.15 -7.08
N GLU A 201 -6.39 30.26 -7.62
CA GLU A 201 -7.75 30.31 -8.15
C GLU A 201 -7.96 29.25 -9.25
N LEU A 202 -9.02 28.47 -9.10
CA LEU A 202 -9.36 27.39 -10.02
C LEU A 202 -10.10 27.95 -11.25
N PRO A 203 -9.75 27.53 -12.48
CA PRO A 203 -10.43 28.00 -13.68
C PRO A 203 -11.84 27.43 -13.76
N SER A 204 -12.77 28.20 -14.32
CA SER A 204 -14.19 27.80 -14.42
C SER A 204 -14.44 26.59 -15.32
N THR A 205 -13.46 26.18 -16.13
CA THR A 205 -13.50 25.01 -17.03
C THR A 205 -13.04 23.71 -16.37
N LEU A 206 -12.58 23.77 -15.12
CA LEU A 206 -12.05 22.60 -14.42
C LEU A 206 -13.18 21.63 -14.08
N ASN A 207 -13.04 20.39 -14.56
CA ASN A 207 -13.99 19.31 -14.36
C ASN A 207 -13.49 18.29 -13.31
N GLY A 208 -12.18 18.12 -13.19
CA GLY A 208 -11.57 17.25 -12.20
C GLY A 208 -10.41 17.92 -11.48
N LEU A 209 -10.41 17.79 -10.15
CA LEU A 209 -9.32 18.21 -9.26
C LEU A 209 -8.91 17.05 -8.36
N SER A 210 -7.63 16.70 -8.39
CA SER A 210 -6.95 15.83 -7.43
C SER A 210 -5.84 16.64 -6.75
N CYS A 211 -5.90 16.73 -5.42
CA CYS A 211 -4.89 17.38 -4.58
C CYS A 211 -4.69 16.62 -3.26
N GLU A 212 -4.62 15.31 -3.36
CA GLU A 212 -4.40 14.38 -2.25
C GLU A 212 -2.99 14.52 -1.67
N ASN A 213 -2.86 14.43 -0.34
CA ASN A 213 -1.58 14.46 0.36
C ASN A 213 -0.70 15.67 -0.04
N THR A 214 -1.27 16.88 0.08
CA THR A 214 -0.57 18.12 -0.29
C THR A 214 -0.35 19.10 0.86
N CYS A 215 -0.85 18.79 2.07
CA CYS A 215 -0.81 19.67 3.26
C CYS A 215 -1.71 20.92 3.15
N LEU A 216 -2.84 20.83 2.45
CA LEU A 216 -3.80 21.94 2.34
C LEU A 216 -4.55 22.17 3.65
N GLU A 217 -4.60 23.42 4.09
CA GLU A 217 -5.42 23.85 5.24
C GLU A 217 -6.82 24.34 4.81
N SER A 218 -6.97 24.72 3.53
CA SER A 218 -8.26 25.15 2.96
C SER A 218 -8.27 25.01 1.44
N LEU A 219 -9.48 24.85 0.88
CA LEU A 219 -9.71 24.85 -0.57
C LEU A 219 -10.24 26.22 -1.05
N PRO A 220 -9.85 26.66 -2.26
CA PRO A 220 -10.46 27.82 -2.90
C PRO A 220 -11.90 27.51 -3.33
N ASN A 221 -12.63 28.53 -3.80
CA ASN A 221 -13.97 28.33 -4.36
C ASN A 221 -13.93 27.34 -5.51
N LEU A 222 -14.77 26.31 -5.43
CA LEU A 222 -14.86 25.27 -6.43
C LEU A 222 -15.63 25.78 -7.66
N PRO A 223 -15.14 25.51 -8.88
CA PRO A 223 -15.82 25.95 -10.10
C PRO A 223 -17.14 25.18 -10.29
N ILE A 224 -18.16 25.86 -10.83
CA ILE A 224 -19.51 25.30 -11.02
C ILE A 224 -19.51 24.03 -11.91
N GLY A 225 -18.52 23.90 -12.80
CA GLY A 225 -18.36 22.74 -13.69
C GLY A 225 -17.61 21.55 -13.07
N LEU A 226 -17.16 21.64 -11.82
CA LEU A 226 -16.39 20.56 -11.19
C LEU A 226 -17.26 19.33 -10.96
N ILE A 227 -16.78 18.19 -11.44
CA ILE A 227 -17.48 16.90 -11.44
C ILE A 227 -16.89 15.98 -10.36
N SER A 228 -15.57 15.97 -10.21
CA SER A 228 -14.86 15.13 -9.25
C SER A 228 -13.83 15.94 -8.46
N LEU A 229 -13.84 15.75 -7.14
CA LEU A 229 -12.89 16.33 -6.20
C LEU A 229 -12.28 15.22 -5.35
N TYR A 230 -10.96 15.09 -5.39
CA TYR A 230 -10.18 14.23 -4.50
C TYR A 230 -9.22 15.14 -3.72
N CYS A 231 -9.43 15.24 -2.42
CA CYS A 231 -8.62 16.08 -1.52
C CYS A 231 -8.27 15.34 -0.22
N ASP A 232 -8.07 14.03 -0.34
CA ASP A 232 -7.74 13.15 0.77
C ASP A 232 -6.39 13.52 1.41
N LEU A 233 -6.15 13.08 2.65
CA LEU A 233 -4.86 13.23 3.34
C LEU A 233 -4.38 14.70 3.42
N ASN A 234 -5.24 15.60 3.87
CA ASN A 234 -4.91 17.02 4.05
C ASN A 234 -5.27 17.49 5.47
N TYR A 235 -5.12 18.79 5.74
CA TYR A 235 -5.45 19.41 7.03
C TYR A 235 -6.71 20.28 6.92
N LEU A 236 -7.67 19.89 6.07
CA LEU A 236 -8.88 20.66 5.84
C LEU A 236 -9.80 20.59 7.05
N LYS A 237 -10.23 21.75 7.55
CA LYS A 237 -11.21 21.87 8.64
C LYS A 237 -12.63 22.09 8.14
N ASP A 238 -12.74 22.68 6.95
CA ASP A 238 -14.00 22.99 6.30
C ASP A 238 -13.87 22.76 4.79
N LEU A 239 -14.98 22.35 4.16
CA LEU A 239 -15.11 22.34 2.71
C LEU A 239 -15.89 23.57 2.21
N PRO A 240 -15.50 24.18 1.07
CA PRO A 240 -16.28 25.21 0.42
C PRO A 240 -17.61 24.64 -0.12
N ALA A 241 -18.50 25.54 -0.57
CA ALA A 241 -19.77 25.12 -1.16
C ALA A 241 -19.55 24.20 -2.37
N LEU A 242 -20.21 23.04 -2.34
CA LEU A 242 -20.07 22.01 -3.37
C LEU A 242 -20.90 22.38 -4.62
N PRO A 243 -20.33 22.30 -5.83
CA PRO A 243 -21.05 22.52 -7.08
C PRO A 243 -22.19 21.53 -7.31
N ALA A 244 -23.32 22.01 -7.85
CA ALA A 244 -24.53 21.19 -8.01
C ALA A 244 -24.37 19.99 -8.97
N GLY A 245 -23.41 20.04 -9.91
CA GLY A 245 -23.14 19.00 -10.91
C GLY A 245 -22.06 17.98 -10.50
N MET A 246 -21.58 18.05 -9.26
CA MET A 246 -20.53 17.19 -8.74
C MET A 246 -21.05 15.77 -8.47
N LYS A 247 -20.32 14.78 -8.96
CA LYS A 247 -20.67 13.35 -8.92
C LYS A 247 -19.83 12.55 -7.92
N ALA A 248 -18.58 12.93 -7.69
CA ALA A 248 -17.68 12.21 -6.80
C ALA A 248 -16.91 13.18 -5.90
N ILE A 249 -16.89 12.89 -4.60
CA ILE A 249 -16.10 13.61 -3.61
C ILE A 249 -15.36 12.61 -2.74
N SER A 250 -14.06 12.80 -2.62
CA SER A 250 -13.20 12.14 -1.65
C SER A 250 -12.50 13.21 -0.82
N CYS A 251 -12.76 13.19 0.48
CA CYS A 251 -12.15 14.07 1.48
C CYS A 251 -11.79 13.28 2.76
N ALA A 252 -11.35 12.04 2.59
CA ALA A 252 -10.83 11.17 3.63
C ALA A 252 -9.59 11.79 4.32
N ASP A 253 -9.32 11.37 5.54
CA ASP A 253 -8.10 11.71 6.27
C ASP A 253 -7.86 13.22 6.33
N ASN A 254 -8.83 13.92 6.91
CA ASN A 254 -8.83 15.37 7.12
C ASN A 254 -9.32 15.70 8.54
N GLU A 255 -9.43 16.99 8.88
CA GLU A 255 -9.89 17.47 10.19
C GLU A 255 -11.32 18.04 10.11
N LEU A 256 -12.21 17.49 9.26
CA LEU A 256 -13.54 18.05 9.03
C LEU A 256 -14.49 17.74 10.20
N ASP A 257 -15.09 18.78 10.78
CA ASP A 257 -16.13 18.63 11.83
C ASP A 257 -17.54 18.49 11.23
N PHE A 258 -17.76 19.02 10.01
CA PHE A 258 -19.02 18.96 9.30
C PHE A 258 -18.83 19.01 7.78
N LEU A 259 -19.78 18.42 7.04
CA LEU A 259 -19.86 18.54 5.60
C LEU A 259 -20.86 19.64 5.18
N PRO A 260 -20.58 20.39 4.09
CA PRO A 260 -21.55 21.28 3.48
C PRO A 260 -22.73 20.50 2.87
N ALA A 261 -23.76 21.21 2.41
CA ALA A 261 -24.89 20.57 1.73
C ALA A 261 -24.42 19.79 0.50
N LEU A 262 -24.76 18.50 0.45
CA LEU A 262 -24.36 17.61 -0.64
C LEU A 262 -25.15 17.92 -1.92
N PRO A 263 -24.50 17.88 -3.10
CA PRO A 263 -25.17 18.09 -4.36
C PRO A 263 -26.09 16.92 -4.71
N LEU A 264 -27.24 17.24 -5.32
CA LEU A 264 -28.25 16.23 -5.68
C LEU A 264 -27.81 15.21 -6.74
N SER A 265 -26.66 15.47 -7.40
CA SER A 265 -26.08 14.59 -8.42
C SER A 265 -24.91 13.73 -7.90
N LEU A 266 -24.61 13.79 -6.59
CA LEU A 266 -23.52 13.03 -6.00
C LEU A 266 -23.82 11.53 -6.04
N GLU A 267 -22.87 10.76 -6.57
CA GLU A 267 -22.93 9.30 -6.73
C GLU A 267 -21.95 8.62 -5.75
N GLU A 268 -20.83 9.26 -5.44
CA GLU A 268 -19.76 8.73 -4.57
C GLU A 268 -19.37 9.77 -3.51
N LEU A 269 -19.41 9.37 -2.24
CA LEU A 269 -18.93 10.17 -1.10
C LEU A 269 -17.99 9.34 -0.23
N THR A 270 -16.74 9.78 -0.13
CA THR A 270 -15.72 9.24 0.77
C THR A 270 -15.28 10.34 1.72
N CYS A 271 -15.43 10.10 3.02
CA CYS A 271 -15.14 11.05 4.10
C CYS A 271 -14.71 10.34 5.40
N ASN A 272 -14.08 9.17 5.27
CA ASN A 272 -13.53 8.44 6.41
C ASN A 272 -12.39 9.21 7.10
N ASN A 273 -12.04 8.81 8.32
CA ASN A 273 -10.93 9.39 9.08
C ASN A 273 -11.08 10.93 9.21
N ASN A 274 -12.21 11.38 9.75
CA ASN A 274 -12.50 12.79 10.01
C ASN A 274 -13.16 12.94 11.41
N ASN A 275 -13.55 14.16 11.79
CA ASN A 275 -14.20 14.44 13.08
C ASN A 275 -15.72 14.66 12.92
N LEU A 276 -16.35 14.04 11.92
CA LEU A 276 -17.75 14.30 11.60
C LEU A 276 -18.65 13.74 12.72
N THR A 277 -19.50 14.61 13.28
CA THR A 277 -20.50 14.20 14.30
C THR A 277 -21.85 13.81 13.71
N ARG A 278 -22.11 14.28 12.48
CA ARG A 278 -23.34 14.03 11.73
C ARG A 278 -23.08 14.16 10.23
N LEU A 279 -23.86 13.44 9.42
CA LEU A 279 -23.90 13.63 7.98
C LEU A 279 -25.08 14.53 7.57
N PRO A 280 -24.92 15.38 6.54
CA PRO A 280 -26.04 16.07 5.90
C PRO A 280 -26.98 15.07 5.19
N PRO A 281 -28.20 15.48 4.81
CA PRO A 281 -29.11 14.63 4.05
C PRO A 281 -28.45 14.07 2.78
N LEU A 282 -28.50 12.76 2.61
CA LEU A 282 -27.88 12.07 1.48
C LEU A 282 -28.71 12.23 0.20
N PRO A 283 -28.08 12.47 -0.95
CA PRO A 283 -28.79 12.61 -2.22
C PRO A 283 -29.26 11.26 -2.75
N LEU A 284 -30.41 11.25 -3.46
CA LEU A 284 -31.02 10.03 -3.98
C LEU A 284 -30.19 9.31 -5.07
N SER A 285 -29.16 9.96 -5.61
CA SER A 285 -28.24 9.40 -6.60
C SER A 285 -27.04 8.67 -5.97
N LEU A 286 -26.88 8.74 -4.64
CA LEU A 286 -25.71 8.19 -3.96
C LEU A 286 -25.68 6.67 -4.08
N ASN A 287 -24.55 6.12 -4.52
CA ASN A 287 -24.32 4.69 -4.71
C ASN A 287 -23.29 4.15 -3.72
N HIS A 288 -22.31 4.97 -3.34
CA HIS A 288 -21.22 4.63 -2.43
C HIS A 288 -21.08 5.68 -1.34
N LEU A 289 -21.11 5.24 -0.09
CA LEU A 289 -20.86 6.06 1.10
C LEU A 289 -19.77 5.40 1.94
N ILE A 290 -18.65 6.08 2.12
CA ILE A 290 -17.57 5.68 3.02
C ILE A 290 -17.38 6.81 4.04
N ALA A 291 -17.73 6.57 5.29
CA ALA A 291 -17.71 7.51 6.40
C ALA A 291 -17.21 6.83 7.69
N SER A 292 -16.31 5.85 7.54
CA SER A 292 -15.70 5.11 8.64
C SER A 292 -14.76 5.99 9.48
N ASN A 293 -14.46 5.57 10.71
CA ASN A 293 -13.56 6.26 11.65
C ASN A 293 -13.90 7.77 11.77
N ASN A 294 -15.08 8.04 12.29
CA ASN A 294 -15.61 9.37 12.57
C ASN A 294 -16.32 9.35 13.95
N SER A 295 -16.96 10.44 14.35
CA SER A 295 -17.76 10.51 15.58
C SER A 295 -19.26 10.57 15.30
N LEU A 296 -19.74 9.86 14.27
CA LEU A 296 -21.14 9.90 13.86
C LEU A 296 -22.02 9.28 14.95
N THR A 297 -22.97 10.07 15.46
CA THR A 297 -23.92 9.61 16.49
C THR A 297 -25.21 9.04 15.89
N GLU A 298 -25.55 9.46 14.67
CA GLU A 298 -26.71 9.00 13.91
C GLU A 298 -26.42 9.01 12.41
N LEU A 299 -27.10 8.12 11.68
CA LEU A 299 -27.10 8.12 10.22
C LEU A 299 -28.38 8.76 9.68
N PRO A 300 -28.29 9.60 8.63
CA PRO A 300 -29.47 10.09 7.91
C PRO A 300 -30.19 8.96 7.17
N GLU A 301 -31.40 9.23 6.67
CA GLU A 301 -32.12 8.30 5.80
C GLU A 301 -31.27 7.90 4.59
N ILE A 302 -31.10 6.59 4.42
CA ILE A 302 -30.24 6.01 3.41
C ILE A 302 -31.03 5.83 2.09
N PRO A 303 -30.56 6.38 0.96
CA PRO A 303 -31.18 6.16 -0.34
C PRO A 303 -31.17 4.70 -0.77
N ALA A 304 -32.22 4.26 -1.47
CA ALA A 304 -32.32 2.89 -1.96
C ALA A 304 -31.32 2.52 -3.09
N SER A 305 -30.65 3.53 -3.67
CA SER A 305 -29.60 3.38 -4.68
C SER A 305 -28.27 2.94 -4.08
N VAL A 306 -28.06 3.14 -2.78
CA VAL A 306 -26.77 2.88 -2.14
C VAL A 306 -26.49 1.38 -2.13
N THR A 307 -25.35 0.99 -2.67
CA THR A 307 -24.89 -0.41 -2.76
C THR A 307 -23.77 -0.72 -1.79
N HIS A 308 -23.03 0.30 -1.34
CA HIS A 308 -21.91 0.15 -0.43
C HIS A 308 -21.95 1.27 0.60
N ILE A 309 -22.02 0.89 1.88
CA ILE A 309 -21.99 1.77 3.03
C ILE A 309 -20.89 1.25 3.95
N ASP A 310 -19.91 2.09 4.23
CA ASP A 310 -18.96 1.85 5.30
C ASP A 310 -19.08 2.99 6.31
N CYS A 311 -19.50 2.67 7.52
CA CYS A 311 -19.62 3.56 8.67
C CYS A 311 -19.03 2.88 9.92
N GLN A 312 -18.02 2.02 9.74
CA GLN A 312 -17.32 1.41 10.88
C GLN A 312 -16.63 2.46 11.76
N ASP A 313 -16.30 2.10 13.00
CA ASP A 313 -15.59 2.98 13.95
C ASP A 313 -16.27 4.35 14.09
N ASN A 314 -17.50 4.33 14.58
CA ASN A 314 -18.31 5.52 14.83
C ASN A 314 -19.05 5.36 16.17
N GLU A 315 -19.85 6.37 16.54
CA GLU A 315 -20.63 6.39 17.78
C GLU A 315 -22.11 6.03 17.57
N LEU A 316 -22.42 5.23 16.54
CA LEU A 316 -23.79 4.88 16.20
C LEU A 316 -24.40 3.96 17.25
N THR A 317 -25.55 4.36 17.79
CA THR A 317 -26.32 3.55 18.75
C THR A 317 -27.48 2.81 18.09
N HIS A 318 -27.99 3.36 16.99
CA HIS A 318 -29.15 2.85 16.26
C HIS A 318 -28.97 3.08 14.76
N LEU A 319 -29.66 2.28 13.95
CA LEU A 319 -29.69 2.44 12.49
C LEU A 319 -31.07 2.92 12.04
N PRO A 320 -31.16 3.77 11.00
CA PRO A 320 -32.43 4.27 10.49
C PRO A 320 -33.25 3.16 9.83
N GLU A 321 -34.58 3.30 9.80
CA GLU A 321 -35.48 2.30 9.21
C GLU A 321 -35.14 1.99 7.74
N SER A 322 -34.61 2.97 7.01
CA SER A 322 -34.18 2.81 5.62
C SER A 322 -33.18 1.67 5.42
N VAL A 323 -32.30 1.41 6.39
CA VAL A 323 -31.29 0.34 6.30
C VAL A 323 -31.97 -1.02 6.18
N TYR A 324 -33.03 -1.26 6.95
CA TYR A 324 -33.79 -2.51 6.93
C TYR A 324 -34.62 -2.70 5.64
N ARG A 325 -34.79 -1.65 4.83
CA ARG A 325 -35.50 -1.70 3.54
C ARG A 325 -34.57 -2.01 2.37
N LEU A 326 -33.26 -1.98 2.57
CA LEU A 326 -32.29 -2.29 1.53
C LEU A 326 -32.32 -3.79 1.23
N THR A 327 -32.44 -4.12 -0.05
CA THR A 327 -32.52 -5.52 -0.49
C THR A 327 -31.18 -6.09 -0.93
N ARG A 328 -30.20 -5.23 -1.21
CA ARG A 328 -28.90 -5.57 -1.77
C ARG A 328 -27.84 -4.55 -1.35
N GLY A 329 -26.61 -5.01 -1.22
CA GLY A 329 -25.45 -4.15 -0.95
C GLY A 329 -24.60 -4.68 0.19
N LEU A 330 -23.54 -3.94 0.49
CA LEU A 330 -22.65 -4.18 1.61
C LEU A 330 -22.79 -3.00 2.58
N ILE A 331 -23.09 -3.30 3.84
CA ILE A 331 -23.17 -2.34 4.93
C ILE A 331 -22.17 -2.76 5.99
N ASN A 332 -21.18 -1.92 6.27
CA ASN A 332 -20.28 -2.09 7.38
C ASN A 332 -20.59 -1.04 8.46
N VAL A 333 -21.04 -1.51 9.61
CA VAL A 333 -21.28 -0.72 10.83
C VAL A 333 -20.59 -1.42 12.01
N ALA A 334 -19.52 -2.15 11.73
CA ALA A 334 -18.64 -2.70 12.76
C ALA A 334 -18.08 -1.57 13.63
N TYR A 335 -17.58 -1.94 14.80
CA TYR A 335 -16.92 -0.99 15.69
C TYR A 335 -17.79 0.23 16.12
N ASN A 336 -19.12 0.07 16.15
CA ASN A 336 -20.08 1.03 16.70
C ASN A 336 -20.77 0.53 17.99
N PRO A 337 -21.08 1.40 18.96
CA PRO A 337 -21.79 1.06 20.20
C PRO A 337 -23.30 0.85 19.97
N LEU A 338 -23.64 -0.08 19.06
CA LEU A 338 -25.01 -0.41 18.69
C LEU A 338 -25.78 -0.97 19.89
N SER A 339 -27.03 -0.53 20.05
CA SER A 339 -27.91 -1.07 21.10
C SER A 339 -28.14 -2.57 20.91
N GLU A 340 -28.33 -3.30 22.01
CA GLU A 340 -28.65 -4.74 22.00
C GLU A 340 -29.84 -5.04 21.08
N GLN A 341 -30.89 -4.19 21.13
CA GLN A 341 -32.05 -4.31 20.25
C GLN A 341 -31.70 -4.14 18.77
N THR A 342 -30.80 -3.23 18.43
CA THR A 342 -30.32 -3.03 17.05
C THR A 342 -29.57 -4.27 16.59
N CYS A 343 -28.68 -4.81 17.42
CA CYS A 343 -27.93 -6.03 17.10
C CYS A 343 -28.85 -7.24 16.93
N GLU A 344 -29.82 -7.45 17.83
CA GLU A 344 -30.82 -8.52 17.70
C GLU A 344 -31.63 -8.40 16.40
N ASN A 345 -32.04 -7.18 16.03
CA ASN A 345 -32.78 -6.94 14.80
C ASN A 345 -31.93 -7.24 13.55
N LEU A 346 -30.65 -6.85 13.57
CA LEU A 346 -29.70 -7.15 12.49
C LEU A 346 -29.46 -8.66 12.38
N GLN A 347 -29.24 -9.35 13.51
CA GLN A 347 -29.13 -10.80 13.56
C GLN A 347 -30.39 -11.49 13.01
N ALA A 348 -31.57 -11.10 13.47
CA ALA A 348 -32.82 -11.69 13.01
C ALA A 348 -33.00 -11.55 11.49
N MET A 349 -32.46 -10.51 10.87
CA MET A 349 -32.45 -10.35 9.41
C MET A 349 -31.40 -11.23 8.72
N THR A 350 -30.18 -11.32 9.23
CA THR A 350 -29.08 -12.06 8.59
C THR A 350 -29.24 -13.59 8.71
N PHE A 351 -29.93 -14.09 9.74
CA PHE A 351 -30.15 -15.53 9.97
C PHE A 351 -31.37 -16.13 9.24
N LEU A 352 -32.07 -15.37 8.38
CA LEU A 352 -33.16 -15.92 7.57
C LEU A 352 -32.59 -16.85 6.47
N PRO A 353 -33.00 -18.14 6.40
CA PRO A 353 -32.43 -19.15 5.48
C PRO A 353 -32.52 -18.81 3.98
N GLU A 354 -33.37 -17.84 3.61
CA GLU A 354 -33.59 -17.38 2.23
C GLU A 354 -32.92 -16.02 1.91
N TYR A 355 -32.23 -15.41 2.88
CA TYR A 355 -31.64 -14.07 2.71
C TYR A 355 -30.30 -14.14 1.97
N ARG A 356 -30.24 -13.63 0.73
CA ARG A 356 -29.05 -13.64 -0.15
C ARG A 356 -28.67 -12.26 -0.71
N GLY A 357 -29.12 -11.19 -0.07
CA GLY A 357 -29.15 -9.85 -0.66
C GLY A 357 -28.17 -8.85 -0.05
N LEU A 358 -28.36 -8.54 1.23
CA LEU A 358 -27.62 -7.51 1.97
C LEU A 358 -26.57 -8.18 2.85
N GLN A 359 -25.32 -7.77 2.72
CA GLN A 359 -24.24 -8.17 3.63
C GLN A 359 -24.12 -7.07 4.68
N ILE A 360 -24.32 -7.40 5.95
CA ILE A 360 -24.19 -6.44 7.06
C ILE A 360 -23.08 -6.94 7.99
N TYR A 361 -22.03 -6.13 8.15
CA TYR A 361 -20.97 -6.33 9.12
C TYR A 361 -21.26 -5.42 10.34
N PHE A 362 -21.31 -6.00 11.53
CA PHE A 362 -21.53 -5.28 12.79
C PHE A 362 -20.84 -6.01 13.94
N SER A 363 -20.44 -5.29 14.98
CA SER A 363 -19.76 -5.85 16.16
C SER A 363 -20.76 -6.13 17.29
N MET A 364 -20.55 -7.20 18.05
CA MET A 364 -21.45 -7.60 19.14
C MET A 364 -21.22 -6.78 20.41
N ALA A 365 -22.31 -6.32 21.03
CA ALA A 365 -22.30 -5.44 22.21
C ALA A 365 -21.50 -5.98 23.42
N SER A 366 -21.21 -7.29 23.47
CA SER A 366 -20.37 -7.90 24.51
C SER A 366 -18.88 -7.50 24.46
N GLN A 367 -18.46 -6.71 23.46
CA GLN A 367 -17.09 -6.20 23.32
C GLN A 367 -16.93 -4.71 23.69
N TYR A 368 -18.01 -3.99 24.01
CA TYR A 368 -17.95 -2.56 24.35
C TYR A 368 -17.86 -2.31 25.84
N ASN A 369 -16.65 -2.34 26.36
CA ASN A 369 -16.32 -1.59 27.57
C ASN A 369 -14.82 -1.31 27.70
N PHE A 370 -14.14 -0.91 26.63
CA PHE A 370 -12.86 -0.22 26.75
C PHE A 370 -12.70 0.71 25.55
N GLU A 371 -12.65 2.02 25.78
CA GLU A 371 -11.77 2.86 24.96
C GLU A 371 -10.37 2.28 25.16
N PRO A 372 -9.68 1.74 24.13
CA PRO A 372 -8.29 1.40 24.30
C PRO A 372 -7.54 2.73 24.24
N THR A 373 -7.46 3.44 25.37
CA THR A 373 -6.33 4.34 25.57
C THR A 373 -5.10 3.46 25.38
N ILE A 374 -4.39 3.60 24.25
CA ILE A 374 -3.19 2.82 23.97
C ILE A 374 -2.30 2.99 25.19
N ARG A 375 -2.14 1.91 25.95
CA ARG A 375 -1.39 1.98 27.20
C ARG A 375 0.05 2.24 26.82
N ALA A 376 0.78 2.95 27.68
CA ALA A 376 2.20 3.14 27.46
C ALA A 376 2.89 1.78 27.33
N LEU A 377 3.81 1.62 26.36
CA LEU A 377 4.49 0.35 26.09
C LEU A 377 5.07 -0.31 27.35
N THR A 378 5.55 0.50 28.29
CA THR A 378 6.05 0.01 29.59
C THR A 378 5.00 -0.71 30.42
N ASP A 379 3.73 -0.32 30.33
CA ASP A 379 2.65 -0.90 31.10
C ASP A 379 2.01 -2.10 30.40
N SER A 380 2.00 -2.14 29.06
CA SER A 380 1.56 -3.31 28.28
C SER A 380 2.55 -4.46 28.39
N VAL A 381 3.86 -4.19 28.29
CA VAL A 381 4.91 -5.22 28.35
C VAL A 381 5.03 -5.87 29.74
N ILE A 382 4.88 -5.12 30.84
CA ILE A 382 5.04 -5.69 32.19
C ILE A 382 3.95 -6.71 32.54
N ASP A 383 2.81 -6.70 31.86
CA ASP A 383 1.70 -7.62 32.15
C ASP A 383 1.98 -9.05 31.64
N TRP A 384 3.00 -9.20 30.79
CA TRP A 384 3.54 -10.50 30.35
C TRP A 384 4.51 -11.14 31.34
N PHE A 385 5.07 -10.39 32.29
CA PHE A 385 6.06 -10.88 33.24
C PHE A 385 5.48 -11.13 34.65
N PRO A 386 6.04 -12.08 35.41
CA PRO A 386 5.65 -12.30 36.80
C PRO A 386 6.03 -11.10 37.69
N VAL A 387 5.31 -10.93 38.81
CA VAL A 387 5.33 -9.72 39.66
C VAL A 387 6.75 -9.34 40.10
N GLU A 388 7.62 -10.33 40.32
CA GLU A 388 8.98 -10.17 40.81
C GLU A 388 9.91 -9.50 39.77
N ARG A 389 9.60 -9.64 38.46
CA ARG A 389 10.42 -9.09 37.36
C ARG A 389 9.85 -7.80 36.76
N LYS A 390 8.64 -7.37 37.14
CA LYS A 390 7.99 -6.18 36.56
C LYS A 390 8.83 -4.90 36.71
N LEU A 391 9.47 -4.69 37.87
CA LEU A 391 10.32 -3.51 38.11
C LEU A 391 11.58 -3.47 37.24
N GLU A 392 12.22 -4.63 37.01
CA GLU A 392 13.39 -4.77 36.16
C GLU A 392 13.04 -4.44 34.70
N ILE A 393 11.96 -5.04 34.19
CA ILE A 393 11.49 -4.86 32.81
C ILE A 393 10.98 -3.43 32.57
N LYS A 394 10.25 -2.84 33.54
CA LYS A 394 9.82 -1.44 33.47
C LYS A 394 11.00 -0.48 33.32
N SER A 395 12.12 -0.77 33.97
CA SER A 395 13.35 0.03 33.81
C SER A 395 14.01 -0.16 32.44
N LYS A 396 13.93 -1.34 31.82
CA LYS A 396 14.48 -1.58 30.47
C LYS A 396 13.65 -0.89 29.39
N TYR A 397 12.31 -0.96 29.50
CA TYR A 397 11.40 -0.44 28.50
C TYR A 397 11.10 1.07 28.60
N SER A 398 11.51 1.74 29.68
CA SER A 398 11.29 3.19 29.85
C SER A 398 12.02 4.04 28.81
N ALA A 399 13.21 3.61 28.38
CA ALA A 399 13.95 4.26 27.30
C ALA A 399 13.39 3.89 25.92
N ILE A 400 12.91 2.65 25.78
CA ILE A 400 12.37 2.08 24.53
C ILE A 400 11.01 2.69 24.17
N ALA A 401 10.19 3.05 25.17
CA ALA A 401 8.86 3.60 24.96
C ALA A 401 8.84 4.95 24.21
N ASN A 402 9.98 5.62 24.05
CA ASN A 402 10.11 6.87 23.28
C ASN A 402 10.70 6.65 21.87
N GLU A 403 10.94 5.41 21.46
CA GLU A 403 11.42 5.09 20.11
C GLU A 403 10.26 5.21 19.09
N ARG A 404 10.60 5.43 17.81
CA ARG A 404 9.59 5.52 16.74
C ARG A 404 8.84 4.18 16.61
N ASN A 405 7.54 4.23 16.32
CA ASN A 405 6.66 3.07 16.13
C ASN A 405 6.44 2.22 17.40
N ALA A 406 6.76 2.76 18.58
CA ALA A 406 6.48 2.10 19.87
C ALA A 406 4.99 2.04 20.23
N GLU A 407 4.18 2.98 19.71
CA GLU A 407 2.74 3.07 19.97
C GLU A 407 1.93 1.98 19.23
N PRO A 408 2.08 1.77 17.91
CA PRO A 408 1.49 0.61 17.21
C PRO A 408 1.89 -0.72 17.83
N PHE A 409 3.17 -0.86 18.22
CA PHE A 409 3.65 -2.05 18.90
C PHE A 409 3.00 -2.25 20.28
N SER A 410 2.73 -1.18 21.03
CA SER A 410 2.03 -1.25 22.31
C SER A 410 0.60 -1.77 22.14
N ALA A 411 -0.13 -1.24 21.15
CA ALA A 411 -1.48 -1.67 20.82
C ALA A 411 -1.52 -3.16 20.45
N PHE A 412 -0.54 -3.64 19.68
CA PHE A 412 -0.41 -5.07 19.38
C PHE A 412 -0.22 -5.93 20.63
N ILE A 413 0.68 -5.53 21.54
CA ILE A 413 0.97 -6.30 22.75
C ILE A 413 -0.24 -6.39 23.67
N ASP A 414 -1.02 -5.31 23.80
CA ASP A 414 -2.27 -5.33 24.55
C ASP A 414 -3.32 -6.23 23.88
N ARG A 415 -3.44 -6.18 22.55
CA ARG A 415 -4.36 -7.05 21.80
C ARG A 415 -3.97 -8.53 21.90
N LEU A 416 -2.68 -8.84 21.79
CA LEU A 416 -2.15 -10.19 21.97
C LEU A 416 -2.45 -10.72 23.38
N GLN A 417 -2.45 -9.83 24.38
CA GLN A 417 -2.77 -10.17 25.77
C GLN A 417 -4.26 -10.45 25.99
N ASP A 418 -5.13 -9.82 25.20
CA ASP A 418 -6.58 -9.99 25.34
C ASP A 418 -7.09 -11.35 24.81
N THR A 419 -6.25 -12.05 24.04
CA THR A 419 -6.55 -13.37 23.50
C THR A 419 -6.78 -14.42 24.59
N SER A 420 -7.71 -15.37 24.36
CA SER A 420 -7.95 -16.48 25.30
C SER A 420 -6.67 -17.26 25.61
N SER A 421 -5.78 -17.40 24.64
CA SER A 421 -4.52 -18.12 24.79
C SER A 421 -3.54 -17.41 25.72
N ALA A 422 -3.37 -16.08 25.61
CA ALA A 422 -2.56 -15.32 26.57
C ALA A 422 -3.12 -15.36 28.00
N LYS A 423 -4.44 -15.50 28.15
CA LYS A 423 -5.13 -15.63 29.44
C LYS A 423 -5.08 -17.04 30.04
N LYS A 424 -5.09 -18.10 29.21
CA LYS A 424 -5.28 -19.50 29.63
C LYS A 424 -4.06 -20.40 29.45
N ASP A 425 -3.11 -20.06 28.57
CA ASP A 425 -1.90 -20.84 28.27
C ASP A 425 -0.63 -20.21 28.92
N PRO A 426 -0.10 -20.80 30.01
CA PRO A 426 1.10 -20.33 30.67
C PRO A 426 2.37 -20.45 29.82
N MET A 427 2.43 -21.43 28.90
CA MET A 427 3.59 -21.66 28.03
C MET A 427 3.66 -20.61 26.94
N PHE A 428 2.53 -20.28 26.32
CA PHE A 428 2.44 -19.18 25.36
C PHE A 428 2.85 -17.84 26.01
N LYS A 429 2.34 -17.56 27.21
CA LYS A 429 2.73 -16.38 27.98
C LYS A 429 4.24 -16.34 28.27
N GLN A 430 4.84 -17.49 28.57
CA GLN A 430 6.28 -17.59 28.78
C GLN A 430 7.08 -17.37 27.50
N GLN A 431 6.62 -17.86 26.36
CA GLN A 431 7.25 -17.68 25.05
C GLN A 431 7.29 -16.20 24.65
N VAL A 432 6.15 -15.51 24.75
CA VAL A 432 6.06 -14.07 24.47
C VAL A 432 6.95 -13.27 25.44
N ALA A 433 6.97 -13.62 26.73
CA ALA A 433 7.83 -12.96 27.70
C ALA A 433 9.34 -13.15 27.42
N GLN A 434 9.76 -14.34 26.95
CA GLN A 434 11.14 -14.58 26.53
C GLN A 434 11.52 -13.74 25.31
N TRP A 435 10.63 -13.68 24.33
CA TRP A 435 10.80 -12.87 23.14
C TRP A 435 10.91 -11.37 23.46
N LEU A 436 9.99 -10.83 24.29
CA LEU A 436 10.04 -9.44 24.76
C LEU A 436 11.34 -9.12 25.53
N ASN A 437 11.90 -10.09 26.26
CA ASN A 437 13.18 -9.88 26.93
C ASN A 437 14.35 -9.81 25.94
N ARG A 438 14.34 -10.62 24.86
CA ARG A 438 15.35 -10.54 23.79
C ARG A 438 15.25 -9.24 22.99
N LEU A 439 14.02 -8.80 22.71
CA LEU A 439 13.73 -7.55 21.99
C LEU A 439 14.23 -6.32 22.76
N ALA A 440 14.20 -6.34 24.09
CA ALA A 440 14.79 -5.30 24.91
C ALA A 440 16.32 -5.19 24.74
N ASP A 441 17.00 -6.34 24.58
CA ASP A 441 18.46 -6.41 24.55
C ASP A 441 19.05 -6.19 23.13
N SER A 442 18.26 -6.31 22.05
CA SER A 442 18.69 -6.13 20.65
C SER A 442 18.02 -4.95 19.94
N PRO A 443 18.73 -3.82 19.72
CA PRO A 443 18.16 -2.64 19.05
C PRO A 443 17.71 -2.89 17.60
N LYS A 444 18.45 -3.68 16.83
CA LYS A 444 18.13 -3.97 15.41
C LYS A 444 16.89 -4.83 15.26
N LEU A 445 16.77 -5.86 16.12
CA LEU A 445 15.58 -6.72 16.18
C LEU A 445 14.34 -5.90 16.54
N ARG A 446 14.50 -5.00 17.51
CA ARG A 446 13.44 -4.11 17.98
C ARG A 446 12.95 -3.14 16.91
N GLU A 447 13.86 -2.43 16.25
CA GLU A 447 13.52 -1.51 15.17
C GLU A 447 12.73 -2.21 14.05
N SER A 448 13.20 -3.38 13.62
CA SER A 448 12.52 -4.18 12.59
C SER A 448 11.14 -4.68 13.04
N SER A 449 11.01 -5.06 14.32
CA SER A 449 9.74 -5.52 14.90
C SER A 449 8.72 -4.39 15.02
N PHE A 450 9.16 -3.17 15.34
CA PHE A 450 8.28 -2.00 15.45
C PHE A 450 7.80 -1.53 14.07
N ILE A 451 8.64 -1.62 13.03
CA ILE A 451 8.23 -1.34 11.64
C ILE A 451 7.16 -2.33 11.17
N ILE A 452 7.27 -3.62 11.51
CA ILE A 452 6.23 -4.60 11.17
C ILE A 452 4.92 -4.31 11.90
N ALA A 453 4.99 -3.93 13.17
CA ALA A 453 3.80 -3.57 13.93
C ALA A 453 3.06 -2.36 13.34
N ASP A 454 3.80 -1.40 12.78
CA ASP A 454 3.29 -0.21 12.08
C ASP A 454 2.59 -0.56 10.75
N GLY A 455 3.22 -1.37 9.89
CA GLY A 455 2.61 -1.78 8.61
C GLY A 455 1.45 -2.78 8.75
N ALA A 456 1.40 -3.52 9.85
CA ALA A 456 0.30 -4.43 10.18
C ALA A 456 -0.94 -3.68 10.69
N THR A 457 -0.78 -2.49 11.28
CA THR A 457 -1.91 -1.60 11.60
C THR A 457 -2.51 -0.93 10.36
N GLU A 458 -1.73 -0.75 9.28
CA GLU A 458 -2.20 -0.15 8.01
C GLU A 458 -2.89 -1.15 7.08
N SER A 459 -2.63 -2.46 7.20
CA SER A 459 -3.14 -3.48 6.26
C SER A 459 -4.09 -4.48 6.92
N CYS A 460 -5.35 -4.06 7.04
CA CYS A 460 -6.48 -4.75 7.65
C CYS A 460 -6.33 -4.93 9.17
N GLU A 461 -7.09 -4.12 9.90
CA GLU A 461 -7.16 -3.98 11.36
C GLU A 461 -7.54 -5.26 12.15
N ASP A 462 -7.51 -6.46 11.56
CA ASP A 462 -7.87 -7.73 12.23
C ASP A 462 -6.75 -8.78 12.34
N ARG A 463 -5.52 -8.50 11.89
CA ARG A 463 -4.54 -9.57 11.60
C ARG A 463 -3.46 -9.81 12.67
N VAL A 464 -3.85 -10.07 13.92
CA VAL A 464 -2.92 -10.36 15.03
C VAL A 464 -2.10 -11.64 14.81
N ALA A 465 -2.71 -12.69 14.25
CA ALA A 465 -2.06 -13.97 13.96
C ALA A 465 -0.96 -13.86 12.88
N LEU A 466 -1.23 -13.10 11.82
CA LEU A 466 -0.29 -12.82 10.74
C LEU A 466 0.90 -12.01 11.26
N MET A 467 0.64 -10.94 12.02
CA MET A 467 1.69 -10.13 12.63
C MET A 467 2.55 -10.96 13.58
N TRP A 468 1.98 -11.86 14.38
CA TRP A 468 2.75 -12.77 15.22
C TRP A 468 3.69 -13.66 14.40
N ASN A 469 3.22 -14.23 13.28
CA ASN A 469 4.06 -15.00 12.37
C ASN A 469 5.17 -14.16 11.74
N ASP A 470 4.88 -12.92 11.34
CA ASP A 470 5.87 -12.03 10.73
C ASP A 470 6.94 -11.54 11.73
N LEU A 471 6.56 -11.35 13.00
CA LEU A 471 7.50 -11.09 14.08
C LEU A 471 8.42 -12.30 14.37
N GLN A 472 7.89 -13.52 14.29
CA GLN A 472 8.70 -14.74 14.35
C GLN A 472 9.68 -14.84 13.16
N LYS A 473 9.25 -14.45 11.95
CA LYS A 473 10.13 -14.37 10.76
C LYS A 473 11.26 -13.36 10.96
N VAL A 474 10.98 -12.19 11.54
CA VAL A 474 12.02 -11.18 11.84
C VAL A 474 13.00 -11.65 12.90
N GLU A 475 12.55 -12.30 13.97
CA GLU A 475 13.45 -12.93 14.94
C GLU A 475 14.35 -13.96 14.25
N PHE A 476 13.79 -14.75 13.34
CA PHE A 476 14.55 -15.74 12.58
C PHE A 476 15.61 -15.09 11.67
N ILE A 477 15.27 -14.02 10.94
CA ILE A 477 16.21 -13.25 10.11
C ILE A 477 17.34 -12.66 10.97
N HIS A 478 17.02 -12.07 12.11
CA HIS A 478 18.02 -11.50 13.00
C HIS A 478 19.01 -12.56 13.52
N ASN A 479 18.52 -13.74 13.90
CA ASN A 479 19.38 -14.85 14.32
C ASN A 479 20.30 -15.35 13.17
N ILE A 480 19.89 -15.19 11.90
CA ILE A 480 20.73 -15.45 10.74
C ILE A 480 21.79 -14.37 10.60
N GLU A 481 21.45 -13.08 10.72
CA GLU A 481 22.44 -12.00 10.63
C GLU A 481 23.52 -12.11 11.71
N ASP A 482 23.16 -12.59 12.90
CA ASP A 482 24.06 -12.85 14.02
C ASP A 482 24.94 -14.10 13.87
N GLY A 483 24.85 -14.84 12.75
CA GLY A 483 25.74 -15.97 12.49
C GLY A 483 25.30 -17.32 13.07
N GLN A 484 24.13 -17.42 13.71
CA GLN A 484 23.77 -18.62 14.49
C GLN A 484 23.56 -19.89 13.65
N TYR A 485 23.36 -19.75 12.34
CA TYR A 485 23.01 -20.84 11.42
C TYR A 485 24.08 -21.16 10.37
N ASP A 486 25.26 -20.52 10.41
CA ASP A 486 26.32 -20.68 9.39
C ASP A 486 26.74 -22.14 9.16
N ASP A 487 26.90 -22.88 10.25
CA ASP A 487 27.34 -24.28 10.25
C ASP A 487 26.20 -25.26 10.60
N LYS A 488 24.95 -24.78 10.68
CA LYS A 488 23.80 -25.56 11.19
C LYS A 488 22.63 -25.64 10.21
N LEU A 489 22.96 -25.87 8.93
CA LEU A 489 21.97 -25.95 7.86
C LEU A 489 20.85 -27.00 8.08
N PRO A 490 21.09 -28.19 8.68
CA PRO A 490 19.99 -29.11 9.01
C PRO A 490 19.00 -28.55 10.03
N GLN A 491 19.48 -27.81 11.04
CA GLN A 491 18.63 -27.15 12.03
C GLN A 491 17.86 -25.98 11.40
N PHE A 492 18.51 -25.23 10.51
CA PHE A 492 17.89 -24.17 9.73
C PHE A 492 16.72 -24.69 8.89
N VAL A 493 16.93 -25.77 8.13
CA VAL A 493 15.87 -26.37 7.30
C VAL A 493 14.74 -26.95 8.15
N ALA A 494 15.05 -27.51 9.33
CA ALA A 494 14.01 -27.97 10.25
C ALA A 494 13.11 -26.81 10.73
N ASN A 495 13.70 -25.68 11.10
CA ASN A 495 12.96 -24.47 11.49
C ASN A 495 12.19 -23.87 10.29
N ALA A 496 12.76 -23.91 9.09
CA ALA A 496 12.09 -23.47 7.86
C ALA A 496 10.85 -24.32 7.54
N ARG A 497 10.94 -25.65 7.72
CA ARG A 497 9.79 -26.57 7.56
C ARG A 497 8.70 -26.29 8.57
N GLU A 498 9.08 -25.95 9.80
CA GLU A 498 8.13 -25.52 10.81
C GLU A 498 7.42 -24.22 10.42
N MET A 499 8.16 -23.20 9.98
CA MET A 499 7.58 -21.94 9.50
C MET A 499 6.64 -22.14 8.32
N PHE A 500 7.00 -23.02 7.37
CA PHE A 500 6.11 -23.39 6.26
C PHE A 500 4.79 -23.98 6.76
N ARG A 501 4.82 -24.84 7.78
CA ARG A 501 3.60 -25.42 8.37
C ARG A 501 2.75 -24.35 9.04
N LEU A 502 3.37 -23.41 9.76
CA LEU A 502 2.67 -22.31 10.40
C LEU A 502 1.99 -21.39 9.37
N ASP A 503 2.68 -21.05 8.27
CA ASP A 503 2.09 -20.29 7.16
C ASP A 503 0.91 -21.04 6.51
N GLN A 504 0.99 -22.37 6.36
CA GLN A 504 -0.13 -23.17 5.87
C GLN A 504 -1.30 -23.23 6.86
N LEU A 505 -1.03 -23.30 8.16
CA LEU A 505 -2.07 -23.29 9.19
C LEU A 505 -2.76 -21.92 9.29
N GLU A 506 -2.05 -20.82 9.08
CA GLU A 506 -2.62 -19.47 9.02
C GLU A 506 -3.61 -19.34 7.85
N GLN A 507 -3.24 -19.86 6.67
CA GLN A 507 -4.12 -19.85 5.51
C GLN A 507 -5.40 -20.67 5.76
N ILE A 508 -5.24 -21.84 6.40
CA ILE A 508 -6.37 -22.72 6.75
C ILE A 508 -7.25 -22.06 7.81
N SER A 509 -6.68 -21.44 8.84
CA SER A 509 -7.46 -20.73 9.85
C SER A 509 -8.25 -19.59 9.22
N ARG A 510 -7.64 -18.81 8.31
CA ARG A 510 -8.31 -17.72 7.59
C ARG A 510 -9.49 -18.22 6.74
N GLU A 511 -9.31 -19.30 6.01
CA GLU A 511 -10.39 -19.90 5.22
C GLU A 511 -11.56 -20.37 6.11
N ASN A 512 -11.26 -20.86 7.30
CA ASN A 512 -12.27 -21.37 8.23
C ASN A 512 -12.95 -20.27 9.06
N VAL A 513 -12.24 -19.21 9.43
CA VAL A 513 -12.82 -17.99 10.02
C VAL A 513 -13.91 -17.42 9.10
N ASN A 514 -13.68 -17.37 7.79
CA ASN A 514 -14.68 -16.93 6.82
C ASN A 514 -15.98 -17.78 6.84
N THR A 515 -15.94 -18.97 7.45
CA THR A 515 -17.09 -19.89 7.57
C THR A 515 -17.70 -19.93 8.97
N LEU A 516 -16.98 -19.47 10.00
CA LEU A 516 -17.39 -19.50 11.41
C LEU A 516 -17.63 -18.07 11.89
N HIS A 517 -18.88 -17.70 12.11
CA HIS A 517 -19.21 -16.39 12.69
C HIS A 517 -18.94 -16.41 14.21
N ASP A 518 -18.45 -15.29 14.76
CA ASP A 518 -18.18 -15.04 16.19
C ASP A 518 -16.92 -15.70 16.83
N VAL A 519 -15.89 -16.06 16.06
CA VAL A 519 -14.61 -16.57 16.61
C VAL A 519 -13.41 -15.74 16.14
N ASP A 520 -12.58 -15.28 17.07
CA ASP A 520 -11.35 -14.52 16.79
C ASP A 520 -10.37 -15.36 15.95
N ASP A 521 -9.87 -14.78 14.86
CA ASP A 521 -8.89 -15.39 13.93
C ASP A 521 -7.69 -16.00 14.66
N ILE A 522 -7.24 -15.35 15.73
CA ILE A 522 -6.12 -15.85 16.52
C ILE A 522 -6.51 -17.08 17.34
N GLU A 523 -7.75 -17.19 17.81
CA GLU A 523 -8.23 -18.35 18.57
C GLU A 523 -8.38 -19.59 17.69
N VAL A 524 -8.86 -19.40 16.45
CA VAL A 524 -8.90 -20.48 15.45
C VAL A 524 -7.48 -20.92 15.08
N TYR A 525 -6.58 -19.97 14.81
CA TYR A 525 -5.19 -20.27 14.46
C TYR A 525 -4.42 -20.96 15.59
N LEU A 526 -4.50 -20.43 16.82
CA LEU A 526 -3.88 -21.04 18.01
C LEU A 526 -4.52 -22.39 18.35
N GLY A 527 -5.83 -22.55 18.09
CA GLY A 527 -6.52 -23.84 18.18
C GLY A 527 -5.93 -24.89 17.24
N TYR A 528 -5.65 -24.53 15.98
CA TYR A 528 -4.96 -25.42 15.05
C TYR A 528 -3.51 -25.70 15.48
N GLN A 529 -2.75 -24.68 15.88
CA GLN A 529 -1.36 -24.87 16.33
C GLN A 529 -1.26 -25.81 17.53
N THR A 530 -2.13 -25.64 18.53
CA THR A 530 -2.12 -26.46 19.75
C THR A 530 -2.55 -27.90 19.46
N GLN A 531 -3.65 -28.10 18.73
CA GLN A 531 -4.19 -29.43 18.44
C GLN A 531 -3.33 -30.20 17.41
N LEU A 532 -2.66 -29.51 16.49
CA LEU A 532 -1.79 -30.12 15.46
C LEU A 532 -0.30 -30.06 15.80
N CYS A 533 0.10 -29.55 16.98
CA CYS A 533 1.49 -29.51 17.43
C CYS A 533 2.18 -30.87 17.38
N ILE A 534 1.51 -31.92 17.88
CA ILE A 534 2.05 -33.29 17.86
C ILE A 534 1.98 -33.89 16.44
N PRO A 535 0.83 -33.91 15.73
CA PRO A 535 0.73 -34.45 14.36
C PRO A 535 1.64 -33.79 13.32
N LEU A 536 1.93 -32.49 13.46
CA LEU A 536 2.77 -31.71 12.55
C LEU A 536 4.17 -31.42 13.10
N GLU A 537 4.58 -32.04 14.21
CA GLU A 537 5.90 -31.86 14.83
C GLU A 537 6.33 -30.38 15.01
N LEU A 538 5.43 -29.52 15.51
CA LEU A 538 5.74 -28.12 15.79
C LEU A 538 6.57 -28.04 17.09
N ALA A 539 7.83 -27.60 17.01
CA ALA A 539 8.77 -27.57 18.12
C ALA A 539 8.72 -26.26 18.93
N SER A 540 8.23 -25.19 18.30
CA SER A 540 8.02 -23.86 18.89
C SER A 540 6.77 -23.77 19.77
N THR A 541 5.82 -24.70 19.62
CA THR A 541 4.58 -24.77 20.40
C THR A 541 4.77 -25.74 21.58
N GLY A 542 4.44 -25.31 22.80
CA GLY A 542 4.64 -26.10 24.02
C GLY A 542 4.01 -27.49 23.95
N LYS A 543 4.80 -28.54 24.21
CA LYS A 543 4.45 -29.94 23.91
C LYS A 543 3.38 -30.61 24.80
N GLU A 544 2.76 -29.92 25.74
CA GLU A 544 1.75 -30.53 26.60
C GLU A 544 0.73 -29.50 27.07
N MET A 545 -0.47 -29.44 26.45
CA MET A 545 -1.67 -28.92 27.12
C MET A 545 -2.96 -29.62 26.67
N TYR A 546 -3.87 -29.76 27.64
CA TYR A 546 -5.13 -30.48 27.62
C TYR A 546 -6.17 -29.84 26.68
N PHE A 547 -6.89 -30.70 25.94
CA PHE A 547 -8.12 -30.48 25.17
C PHE A 547 -8.64 -29.03 25.17
N PHE A 548 -8.34 -28.31 24.09
CA PHE A 548 -8.92 -27.01 23.78
C PHE A 548 -10.24 -27.24 23.04
N ASP A 549 -11.37 -27.12 23.75
CA ASP A 549 -12.71 -27.06 23.16
C ASP A 549 -12.96 -25.63 22.64
N VAL A 550 -12.36 -25.28 21.50
CA VAL A 550 -12.83 -24.11 20.73
C VAL A 550 -14.18 -24.47 20.17
N SER A 551 -15.18 -23.66 20.48
CA SER A 551 -16.51 -23.78 19.86
C SER A 551 -16.38 -23.44 18.37
N GLY A 552 -16.10 -24.43 17.51
CA GLY A 552 -16.05 -24.24 16.06
C GLY A 552 -15.18 -25.23 15.27
N ILE A 553 -14.06 -25.73 15.83
CA ILE A 553 -13.16 -26.63 15.10
C ILE A 553 -13.57 -28.09 15.33
N THR A 554 -14.05 -28.77 14.29
CA THR A 554 -14.42 -30.18 14.39
C THR A 554 -13.20 -31.11 14.23
N SER A 555 -13.30 -32.34 14.72
CA SER A 555 -12.27 -33.36 14.47
C SER A 555 -12.08 -33.66 12.97
N SER A 556 -13.09 -33.41 12.14
CA SER A 556 -12.96 -33.50 10.69
C SER A 556 -12.03 -32.41 10.14
N ASP A 557 -12.18 -31.19 10.63
CA ASP A 557 -11.37 -30.04 10.18
C ASP A 557 -9.90 -30.19 10.55
N LEU A 558 -9.61 -30.76 11.72
CA LEU A 558 -8.25 -31.09 12.14
C LEU A 558 -7.59 -32.13 11.21
N ASN A 559 -8.31 -33.18 10.84
CA ASN A 559 -7.80 -34.21 9.92
C ASN A 559 -7.57 -33.65 8.51
N VAL A 560 -8.47 -32.80 8.02
CA VAL A 560 -8.34 -32.13 6.72
C VAL A 560 -7.15 -31.18 6.73
N ALA A 561 -7.00 -30.38 7.79
CA ALA A 561 -5.88 -29.46 7.95
C ALA A 561 -4.54 -30.20 8.01
N GLU A 562 -4.44 -31.27 8.81
CA GLU A 562 -3.24 -32.10 8.89
C GLU A 562 -2.84 -32.67 7.52
N LEU A 563 -3.80 -33.28 6.81
CA LEU A 563 -3.56 -33.88 5.50
C LEU A 563 -3.12 -32.82 4.46
N ARG A 564 -3.76 -31.64 4.49
CA ARG A 564 -3.45 -30.53 3.58
C ARG A 564 -2.04 -30.01 3.82
N VAL A 565 -1.65 -29.76 5.07
CA VAL A 565 -0.30 -29.28 5.42
C VAL A 565 0.77 -30.30 5.03
N LYS A 566 0.56 -31.60 5.34
CA LYS A 566 1.52 -32.66 4.96
C LYS A 566 1.67 -32.76 3.45
N THR A 567 0.56 -32.69 2.72
CA THR A 567 0.53 -32.75 1.25
C THR A 567 1.23 -31.54 0.64
N ALA A 568 0.96 -30.35 1.15
CA ALA A 568 1.61 -29.11 0.74
C ALA A 568 3.13 -29.17 0.99
N GLU A 569 3.58 -29.63 2.16
CA GLU A 569 5.01 -29.71 2.47
C GLU A 569 5.76 -30.68 1.53
N ASN A 570 5.13 -31.77 1.11
CA ASN A 570 5.76 -32.72 0.19
C ASN A 570 5.90 -32.22 -1.25
N HIS A 571 5.10 -31.22 -1.67
CA HIS A 571 5.05 -30.75 -3.06
C HIS A 571 5.55 -29.31 -3.25
N GLN A 572 5.28 -28.43 -2.28
CA GLN A 572 5.52 -26.99 -2.40
C GLN A 572 6.74 -26.51 -1.60
N PHE A 573 7.18 -27.26 -0.58
CA PHE A 573 8.25 -26.81 0.31
C PHE A 573 9.57 -26.45 -0.41
N PRO A 574 10.09 -27.21 -1.39
CA PRO A 574 11.34 -26.84 -2.06
C PRO A 574 11.27 -25.51 -2.81
N GLU A 575 10.15 -25.24 -3.46
CA GLU A 575 9.89 -23.99 -4.19
C GLU A 575 9.66 -22.82 -3.24
N TRP A 576 8.93 -23.05 -2.16
CA TRP A 576 8.73 -22.05 -1.10
C TRP A 576 10.06 -21.70 -0.43
N PHE A 577 10.87 -22.69 -0.08
CA PHE A 577 12.16 -22.51 0.60
C PHE A 577 13.14 -21.69 -0.24
N ALA A 578 13.19 -21.94 -1.56
CA ALA A 578 14.06 -21.20 -2.47
C ALA A 578 13.73 -19.69 -2.52
N GLN A 579 12.46 -19.34 -2.37
CA GLN A 579 11.98 -17.95 -2.42
C GLN A 579 11.93 -17.29 -1.04
N TRP A 580 12.24 -18.04 0.01
CA TRP A 580 12.15 -17.56 1.37
C TRP A 580 13.31 -16.60 1.68
N SER A 581 12.98 -15.34 1.99
CA SER A 581 13.97 -14.26 2.25
C SER A 581 15.06 -14.63 3.27
N PRO A 582 14.76 -15.30 4.41
CA PRO A 582 15.80 -15.73 5.35
C PRO A 582 16.83 -16.69 4.74
N TRP A 583 16.41 -17.58 3.83
CA TRP A 583 17.32 -18.47 3.12
C TRP A 583 18.21 -17.72 2.13
N GLN A 584 17.64 -16.74 1.41
CA GLN A 584 18.40 -15.88 0.50
C GLN A 584 19.48 -15.08 1.24
N LYS A 585 19.16 -14.52 2.40
CA LYS A 585 20.12 -13.84 3.28
C LYS A 585 21.23 -14.76 3.79
N LEU A 586 20.91 -16.02 4.08
CA LEU A 586 21.92 -17.02 4.46
C LEU A 586 22.86 -17.36 3.30
N ILE A 587 22.36 -17.47 2.06
CA ILE A 587 23.20 -17.67 0.87
C ILE A 587 24.06 -16.44 0.61
N GLU A 588 23.50 -15.22 0.63
CA GLU A 588 24.24 -13.97 0.46
C GLU A 588 25.44 -13.89 1.41
N ARG A 589 25.27 -14.35 2.66
CA ARG A 589 26.32 -14.33 3.68
C ARG A 589 27.30 -15.49 3.60
N THR A 590 26.85 -16.71 3.29
CA THR A 590 27.70 -17.92 3.31
C THR A 590 28.33 -18.28 1.96
N GLU A 591 27.70 -17.91 0.84
CA GLU A 591 28.14 -18.20 -0.54
C GLU A 591 28.00 -16.97 -1.46
N PRO A 592 28.70 -15.84 -1.17
CA PRO A 592 28.50 -14.56 -1.86
C PRO A 592 28.75 -14.61 -3.37
N ALA A 593 29.70 -15.43 -3.82
CA ALA A 593 30.02 -15.57 -5.26
C ALA A 593 28.89 -16.25 -6.06
N LEU A 594 28.14 -17.15 -5.43
CA LEU A 594 26.97 -17.78 -6.07
C LEU A 594 25.76 -16.85 -6.05
N TRP A 595 25.61 -16.07 -4.98
CA TRP A 595 24.61 -15.01 -4.88
C TRP A 595 24.78 -13.95 -5.98
N GLU A 596 25.98 -13.41 -6.14
CA GLU A 596 26.30 -12.39 -7.15
C GLU A 596 25.99 -12.89 -8.57
N LYS A 597 26.42 -14.10 -8.92
CA LYS A 597 26.13 -14.73 -10.21
C LYS A 597 24.63 -14.93 -10.47
N ALA A 598 23.86 -15.30 -9.45
CA ALA A 598 22.41 -15.47 -9.58
C ALA A 598 21.69 -14.12 -9.69
N TYR A 599 22.18 -13.11 -8.98
CA TYR A 599 21.63 -11.76 -8.99
C TYR A 599 21.90 -11.04 -10.33
N ASP A 600 23.09 -11.17 -10.89
CA ASP A 600 23.43 -10.66 -12.23
C ASP A 600 22.54 -11.30 -13.29
N LYS A 601 22.30 -12.62 -13.20
CA LYS A 601 21.39 -13.34 -14.09
C LYS A 601 19.94 -12.88 -13.92
N LYS A 602 19.52 -12.52 -12.70
CA LYS A 602 18.21 -11.92 -12.45
C LYS A 602 18.12 -10.59 -13.20
N ILE A 603 19.05 -9.67 -13.01
CA ILE A 603 19.07 -8.36 -13.69
C ILE A 603 18.99 -8.54 -15.22
N ASP A 604 19.80 -9.43 -15.80
CA ASP A 604 19.82 -9.69 -17.25
C ASP A 604 18.45 -10.18 -17.80
N ILE A 605 17.78 -11.09 -17.08
CA ILE A 605 16.44 -11.56 -17.48
C ILE A 605 15.39 -10.45 -17.32
N TYR A 606 15.50 -9.62 -16.28
CA TYR A 606 14.60 -8.48 -16.07
C TYR A 606 14.74 -7.42 -17.17
N GLU A 607 15.96 -7.13 -17.61
CA GLU A 607 16.21 -6.16 -18.69
C GLU A 607 15.78 -6.67 -20.07
N ASN A 608 16.02 -7.96 -20.36
CA ASN A 608 15.89 -8.49 -21.72
C ASN A 608 14.61 -9.30 -21.99
N GLU A 609 14.04 -9.97 -20.99
CA GLU A 609 12.94 -10.93 -21.18
C GLU A 609 11.63 -10.53 -20.48
N TYR A 610 11.67 -9.70 -19.44
CA TYR A 610 10.50 -9.34 -18.62
C TYR A 610 9.32 -8.84 -19.47
N GLN A 611 9.55 -7.84 -20.31
CA GLN A 611 8.52 -7.28 -21.18
C GLN A 611 8.03 -8.28 -22.23
N ASN A 612 8.89 -9.16 -22.74
CA ASN A 612 8.48 -10.17 -23.72
C ASN A 612 7.59 -11.25 -23.08
N ARG A 613 7.87 -11.65 -21.83
CA ARG A 613 7.07 -12.63 -21.07
C ARG A 613 5.70 -12.06 -20.69
N ILE A 614 5.62 -10.79 -20.29
CA ILE A 614 4.35 -10.09 -20.06
C ILE A 614 3.51 -10.04 -21.33
N ASN A 615 4.11 -9.62 -22.45
CA ASN A 615 3.40 -9.56 -23.74
C ASN A 615 2.95 -10.94 -24.24
N ALA A 616 3.66 -12.02 -23.90
CA ALA A 616 3.24 -13.38 -24.25
C ALA A 616 2.01 -13.82 -23.42
N GLU A 617 2.05 -13.66 -22.10
CA GLU A 617 0.94 -14.01 -21.20
C GLU A 617 -0.32 -13.18 -21.48
N LEU A 618 -0.18 -11.90 -21.83
CA LEU A 618 -1.31 -11.04 -22.23
C LEU A 618 -1.95 -11.46 -23.54
N ASN A 619 -1.14 -11.93 -24.51
CA ASN A 619 -1.65 -12.47 -25.77
C ASN A 619 -2.41 -13.78 -25.54
N ASP A 620 -1.91 -14.66 -24.65
CA ASP A 620 -2.53 -15.95 -24.35
C ASP A 620 -3.85 -15.80 -23.59
N CYS A 621 -4.02 -14.72 -22.82
CA CYS A 621 -5.25 -14.40 -22.09
C CYS A 621 -6.25 -13.53 -22.89
N GLU A 622 -5.91 -13.10 -24.11
CA GLU A 622 -6.71 -12.14 -24.92
C GLU A 622 -6.98 -10.79 -24.22
N LEU A 623 -6.15 -10.40 -23.24
CA LEU A 623 -6.30 -9.19 -22.40
C LEU A 623 -5.34 -8.06 -22.80
N MET A 624 -4.88 -8.04 -24.05
CA MET A 624 -3.98 -7.01 -24.57
C MET A 624 -4.60 -5.60 -24.44
N GLY A 625 -3.97 -4.73 -23.65
CA GLY A 625 -4.43 -3.35 -23.41
C GLY A 625 -5.23 -3.15 -22.12
N ASP A 626 -5.40 -4.19 -21.30
CA ASP A 626 -5.92 -4.08 -19.94
C ASP A 626 -4.76 -3.81 -18.95
N VAL A 627 -4.75 -2.61 -18.38
CA VAL A 627 -3.67 -2.12 -17.50
C VAL A 627 -3.64 -2.85 -16.15
N ASP A 628 -4.79 -3.33 -15.69
CA ASP A 628 -4.88 -4.12 -14.45
C ASP A 628 -4.40 -5.55 -14.69
N ALA A 629 -4.70 -6.12 -15.86
CA ALA A 629 -4.13 -7.39 -16.29
C ALA A 629 -2.61 -7.29 -16.48
N GLU A 630 -2.10 -6.20 -17.06
CA GLU A 630 -0.66 -5.92 -17.18
C GLU A 630 0.03 -5.82 -15.81
N ARG A 631 -0.58 -5.16 -14.82
CA ARG A 631 -0.04 -5.03 -13.46
C ARG A 631 -0.05 -6.37 -12.71
N ALA A 632 -1.17 -7.11 -12.76
CA ALA A 632 -1.29 -8.42 -12.11
C ALA A 632 -0.38 -9.49 -12.75
N LEU A 633 -0.32 -9.52 -14.09
CA LEU A 633 0.60 -10.41 -14.82
C LEU A 633 2.05 -9.98 -14.64
N GLY A 634 2.33 -8.68 -14.48
CA GLY A 634 3.65 -8.17 -14.15
C GLY A 634 4.19 -8.77 -12.85
N ILE A 635 3.39 -8.80 -11.78
CA ILE A 635 3.74 -9.42 -10.49
C ILE A 635 3.94 -10.94 -10.66
N LYS A 636 3.03 -11.60 -11.38
CA LYS A 636 3.14 -13.05 -11.68
C LYS A 636 4.45 -13.37 -12.43
N VAL A 637 4.78 -12.61 -13.46
CA VAL A 637 6.01 -12.79 -14.26
C VAL A 637 7.26 -12.50 -13.43
N MET A 638 7.23 -11.50 -12.52
CA MET A 638 8.34 -11.29 -11.57
C MET A 638 8.54 -12.52 -10.68
N HIS A 639 7.45 -13.05 -10.11
CA HIS A 639 7.49 -14.25 -9.27
C HIS A 639 8.01 -15.47 -10.04
N ASP A 640 7.61 -15.64 -11.30
CA ASP A 640 8.08 -16.72 -12.15
C ASP A 640 9.57 -16.58 -12.51
N ILE A 641 10.05 -15.36 -12.78
CA ILE A 641 11.48 -15.11 -12.99
C ILE A 641 12.26 -15.44 -11.72
N ASP A 642 11.79 -15.00 -10.56
CA ASP A 642 12.42 -15.28 -9.27
C ASP A 642 12.51 -16.79 -9.00
N LYS A 643 11.47 -17.57 -9.33
CA LYS A 643 11.54 -19.03 -9.29
C LYS A 643 12.63 -19.60 -10.19
N THR A 644 12.74 -19.12 -11.43
CA THR A 644 13.76 -19.61 -12.37
C THR A 644 15.20 -19.33 -11.93
N ILE A 645 15.40 -18.35 -11.06
CA ILE A 645 16.71 -17.98 -10.52
C ILE A 645 16.99 -18.68 -9.19
N PHE A 646 16.08 -18.56 -8.23
CA PHE A 646 16.34 -18.98 -6.86
C PHE A 646 16.21 -20.49 -6.64
N ILE A 647 15.41 -21.20 -7.44
CA ILE A 647 15.33 -22.67 -7.34
C ILE A 647 16.67 -23.31 -7.73
N PRO A 648 17.28 -23.04 -8.90
CA PRO A 648 18.60 -23.57 -9.22
C PRO A 648 19.68 -23.15 -8.23
N LEU A 649 19.68 -21.88 -7.79
CA LEU A 649 20.62 -21.37 -6.78
C LEU A 649 20.56 -22.20 -5.48
N THR A 650 19.35 -22.50 -5.02
CA THR A 650 19.13 -23.29 -3.80
C THR A 650 19.69 -24.70 -3.92
N TRP A 651 19.47 -25.38 -5.05
CA TRP A 651 20.01 -26.71 -5.29
C TRP A 651 21.55 -26.70 -5.43
N GLU A 652 22.12 -25.67 -6.07
CA GLU A 652 23.58 -25.52 -6.20
C GLU A 652 24.24 -25.28 -4.82
N ALA A 653 23.64 -24.41 -3.99
CA ALA A 653 24.10 -24.17 -2.62
C ALA A 653 24.01 -25.42 -1.72
N LEU A 654 22.92 -26.20 -1.83
CA LEU A 654 22.78 -27.45 -1.09
C LEU A 654 23.73 -28.54 -1.59
N ALA A 655 24.00 -28.60 -2.90
CA ALA A 655 24.94 -29.55 -3.49
C ALA A 655 26.39 -29.26 -3.06
N ASN A 656 26.79 -27.99 -2.99
CA ASN A 656 28.11 -27.58 -2.46
C ASN A 656 28.35 -28.10 -1.04
N LYS A 657 27.29 -28.13 -0.23
CA LYS A 657 27.32 -28.63 1.15
C LYS A 657 26.95 -30.11 1.28
N LYS A 658 26.66 -30.81 0.17
CA LYS A 658 26.21 -32.23 0.11
C LYS A 658 24.96 -32.51 0.96
N GLN A 659 24.02 -31.58 0.97
CA GLN A 659 22.83 -31.60 1.81
C GLN A 659 21.53 -31.53 1.00
N GLU A 660 21.53 -31.97 -0.27
CA GLU A 660 20.33 -31.97 -1.12
C GLU A 660 19.17 -32.79 -0.51
N SER A 661 19.50 -33.82 0.26
CA SER A 661 18.53 -34.66 0.95
C SER A 661 17.63 -33.92 1.96
N LEU A 662 18.01 -32.71 2.39
CA LEU A 662 17.22 -31.89 3.32
C LEU A 662 15.92 -31.39 2.71
N LEU A 663 15.80 -31.32 1.38
CA LEU A 663 14.58 -30.90 0.67
C LEU A 663 13.70 -32.07 0.20
N ASN A 664 14.07 -33.32 0.53
CA ASN A 664 13.25 -34.48 0.19
C ASN A 664 11.87 -34.44 0.85
N LYS A 665 10.94 -35.24 0.31
CA LYS A 665 9.62 -35.47 0.90
C LYS A 665 9.79 -35.96 2.34
N LYS A 666 9.11 -35.30 3.27
CA LYS A 666 9.22 -35.57 4.70
C LYS A 666 8.15 -36.55 5.17
N TRP A 667 6.94 -36.43 4.64
CA TRP A 667 5.79 -37.21 5.11
C TRP A 667 5.53 -38.42 4.22
N ASN A 668 5.24 -39.56 4.85
CA ASN A 668 4.57 -40.69 4.18
C ASN A 668 3.07 -40.50 4.39
N ILE A 669 2.40 -40.00 3.35
CA ILE A 669 0.98 -39.63 3.34
C ILE A 669 0.15 -40.78 2.79
#